data_AF-A0AAE0ZUK2-F1
#
_entry.id   AF-A0AAE0ZUK2-F1
#
_cell.length_a   1.000
_cell.length_b   1.000
_cell.length_c   1.000
_cell.angle_alpha   90.00
_cell.angle_beta   90.00
_cell.angle_gamma   90.00
#
_symmetry.space_group_name_H-M   'P 1'
#
loop_
_entity.id
_entity.type
_entity.pdbx_description
1 polymer ?
#
loop_
_entity_poly.entity_id
_entity_poly.type
_entity_poly.pdbx_seq_one_letter_code
_entity_poly.pdbx_strand_id
1 'polypeptide(L)'
;MLFMPDVRVSLNNSSKGELDLDRSLSALASAMKFETRFVFSPTKRCGMALGRSRMWQQMCVWRNYIILVVTPIVCAPILAIGTSESRCAYPVMLMAVFWFSEAMPVGVTALLPVVLFPLLDVVKSSDISKVYMTDTNMMLFGSMLVAVSIEYWDIHKRIALRVLMVVGSEPRWLMLGLMLATWVLSMWISNMATAAMMIPITEAVLQQLEDCSAMEKGRPASIENDSSQHSGSKNGVGVCGTLGSNEAFDDPEKDTAETPLHTLQPNASTQAFITSSVSHGINGFHNADICDEALDLELGQGEHTKPANFAGLSKGMSLCICYAANIGGVATLTGTGPNMIMKGNTDRLYKAADERNPINFGSWMGFAIPLSLILLLLCWVWLQLAFFDRGSLTKRGVRHDPTTSKRIRRLIQEEYNKLGPLVFGQILVLVMFVVLVILWITRDIGGVAGWGRHFKSVSNSLPGILVGILMFALPSSMSCVRSCSGESQPEKLGASTDQKDNAPGARVKPLMNWEYMNRKMPWQLVLLLGGGFAISEGFVKSGLSVWIGDQLYFFRAWNEWLVLLVFCFITASATELASNNAICSVLLPIMEELAPRIGAHPLLFIIPVTLSTSFAFMLPVATPTNAIVFTYGRLKTMDMAKAGLILNLASVPCTVIMTKTLGAAIFDLGEVPEQFLQNATALVATP
;
A
#
# COMPACT_ATOMS: atom_id res chain seq x y z
N MET A 1 -27.17 -21.22 7.56
CA MET A 1 -27.20 -22.55 6.92
C MET A 1 -27.55 -22.39 5.44
N LEU A 2 -26.66 -21.76 4.67
CA LEU A 2 -26.63 -21.63 3.21
C LEU A 2 -25.30 -20.92 2.91
N PHE A 3 -24.57 -21.35 1.88
CA PHE A 3 -23.18 -21.04 1.52
C PHE A 3 -22.08 -21.94 2.11
N MET A 4 -22.04 -23.18 1.62
CA MET A 4 -20.77 -23.88 1.32
C MET A 4 -20.88 -24.38 -0.13
N PRO A 5 -19.85 -24.19 -1.00
CA PRO A 5 -19.77 -24.93 -2.24
C PRO A 5 -19.02 -26.24 -2.02
N ASP A 6 -19.65 -27.33 -2.48
CA ASP A 6 -19.11 -28.68 -2.56
C ASP A 6 -17.81 -28.74 -3.37
N VAL A 7 -16.78 -29.34 -2.77
CA VAL A 7 -15.52 -29.71 -3.44
C VAL A 7 -15.63 -31.18 -3.84
N ARG A 8 -15.89 -31.45 -5.13
CA ARG A 8 -15.60 -32.77 -5.72
C ARG A 8 -14.37 -32.65 -6.63
N VAL A 9 -13.26 -33.19 -6.13
CA VAL A 9 -11.99 -33.37 -6.86
C VAL A 9 -12.13 -34.59 -7.76
N SER A 10 -11.89 -34.43 -9.07
CA SER A 10 -11.56 -35.53 -9.98
C SER A 10 -10.06 -35.46 -10.25
N LEU A 11 -9.33 -36.45 -9.73
CA LEU A 11 -7.89 -36.64 -9.91
C LEU A 11 -7.60 -37.17 -11.32
N ASN A 12 -6.71 -36.52 -12.08
CA ASN A 12 -5.79 -37.24 -12.95
C ASN A 12 -4.50 -36.45 -13.29
N ASN A 13 -3.39 -36.96 -12.76
CA ASN A 13 -1.98 -36.85 -13.14
C ASN A 13 -1.47 -35.73 -14.07
N SER A 14 -0.69 -34.79 -13.51
CA SER A 14 0.64 -34.43 -14.04
C SER A 14 1.50 -33.76 -12.94
N SER A 15 2.22 -34.60 -12.20
CA SER A 15 3.06 -34.19 -11.07
C SER A 15 4.38 -33.58 -11.53
N LYS A 16 4.54 -32.25 -11.42
CA LYS A 16 5.80 -31.56 -11.00
C LYS A 16 5.75 -30.03 -11.10
N GLY A 17 4.84 -29.44 -11.87
CA GLY A 17 4.68 -27.97 -11.96
C GLY A 17 3.72 -27.37 -10.93
N GLU A 18 2.79 -28.17 -10.42
CA GLU A 18 1.75 -27.72 -9.47
C GLU A 18 2.30 -27.49 -8.05
N LEU A 19 3.42 -28.12 -7.69
CA LEU A 19 4.02 -28.04 -6.35
C LEU A 19 4.67 -26.68 -6.02
N ASP A 20 5.18 -25.95 -7.01
CA ASP A 20 5.77 -24.61 -6.79
C ASP A 20 4.74 -23.49 -6.85
N LEU A 21 3.67 -23.66 -7.64
CA LEU A 21 2.52 -22.77 -7.64
C LEU A 21 1.75 -22.91 -6.32
N ASP A 22 1.56 -24.12 -5.82
CA ASP A 22 0.96 -24.36 -4.49
C ASP A 22 1.85 -23.89 -3.34
N ARG A 23 3.19 -23.90 -3.45
CA ARG A 23 4.07 -23.28 -2.45
C ARG A 23 3.99 -21.75 -2.46
N SER A 24 3.91 -21.15 -3.63
CA SER A 24 3.77 -19.69 -3.77
C SER A 24 2.38 -19.22 -3.35
N LEU A 25 1.33 -19.96 -3.72
CA LEU A 25 -0.05 -19.75 -3.31
C LEU A 25 -0.27 -20.08 -1.84
N SER A 26 0.44 -21.04 -1.25
CA SER A 26 0.38 -21.32 0.19
C SER A 26 1.18 -20.31 1.01
N ALA A 27 2.25 -19.72 0.47
CA ALA A 27 2.93 -18.57 1.07
C ALA A 27 2.07 -17.30 1.00
N LEU A 28 1.43 -17.03 -0.14
CA LEU A 28 0.45 -15.94 -0.31
C LEU A 28 -0.84 -16.17 0.50
N ALA A 29 -1.32 -17.40 0.60
CA ALA A 29 -2.46 -17.77 1.44
C ALA A 29 -2.06 -17.81 2.92
N SER A 30 -0.78 -18.01 3.26
CA SER A 30 -0.27 -17.83 4.62
C SER A 30 -0.12 -16.35 4.96
N ALA A 31 0.26 -15.49 4.01
CA ALA A 31 0.26 -14.03 4.13
C ALA A 31 -1.17 -13.44 4.18
N MET A 32 -2.13 -14.00 3.44
CA MET A 32 -3.56 -13.64 3.54
C MET A 32 -4.23 -14.28 4.78
N LYS A 33 -3.83 -15.50 5.20
CA LYS A 33 -4.18 -16.03 6.53
C LYS A 33 -3.55 -15.22 7.65
N PHE A 34 -2.46 -14.49 7.38
CA PHE A 34 -1.89 -13.52 8.30
C PHE A 34 -2.77 -12.27 8.41
N GLU A 35 -3.47 -11.83 7.35
CA GLU A 35 -4.51 -10.80 7.49
C GLU A 35 -5.63 -11.25 8.44
N THR A 36 -6.05 -12.52 8.40
CA THR A 36 -7.05 -13.00 9.36
C THR A 36 -6.46 -13.28 10.74
N ARG A 37 -5.22 -13.77 10.87
CA ARG A 37 -4.62 -14.03 12.20
C ARG A 37 -4.07 -12.80 12.89
N PHE A 38 -3.56 -11.80 12.19
CA PHE A 38 -2.98 -10.62 12.83
C PHE A 38 -4.06 -9.56 13.14
N VAL A 39 -5.13 -9.51 12.33
CA VAL A 39 -6.32 -8.68 12.62
C VAL A 39 -7.24 -9.35 13.65
N PHE A 40 -7.29 -10.70 13.75
CA PHE A 40 -8.14 -11.42 14.72
C PHE A 40 -7.41 -12.15 15.87
N SER A 41 -6.10 -11.95 16.08
CA SER A 41 -5.41 -12.56 17.23
C SER A 41 -4.90 -11.52 18.25
N PRO A 42 -5.72 -11.18 19.26
CA PRO A 42 -5.30 -10.39 20.41
C PRO A 42 -4.17 -11.05 21.23
N THR A 43 -3.93 -12.36 21.08
CA THR A 43 -3.14 -13.13 22.03
C THR A 43 -1.67 -12.77 22.06
N LYS A 44 -1.08 -12.28 20.94
CA LYS A 44 0.32 -11.86 20.94
C LYS A 44 0.58 -10.50 21.58
N ARG A 45 -0.45 -9.66 21.76
CA ARG A 45 -0.34 -8.34 22.44
C ARG A 45 -0.06 -8.46 23.94
N CYS A 46 -0.33 -9.62 24.53
CA CYS A 46 -0.33 -9.83 25.98
C CYS A 46 0.88 -10.66 26.47
N GLY A 47 1.72 -11.20 25.56
CA GLY A 47 2.78 -12.14 25.90
C GLY A 47 4.18 -11.56 26.09
N MET A 48 4.42 -10.30 25.72
CA MET A 48 5.77 -9.71 25.73
C MET A 48 6.05 -8.73 26.86
N ALA A 49 5.10 -8.50 27.77
CA ALA A 49 5.33 -7.63 28.92
C ALA A 49 4.57 -8.14 30.14
N LEU A 50 5.33 -8.53 31.17
CA LEU A 50 4.93 -8.93 32.51
C LEU A 50 4.37 -10.36 32.67
N GLY A 51 5.10 -11.17 33.42
CA GLY A 51 4.51 -12.32 34.11
C GLY A 51 3.44 -11.83 35.09
N ARG A 52 2.15 -12.05 34.78
CA ARG A 52 1.05 -11.90 35.75
C ARG A 52 -0.25 -12.59 35.29
N SER A 53 -0.70 -13.51 36.15
CA SER A 53 -2.00 -14.22 36.28
C SER A 53 -2.73 -14.71 35.01
N ARG A 54 -3.16 -15.99 35.03
CA ARG A 54 -4.08 -16.61 34.04
C ARG A 54 -5.30 -15.75 33.70
N MET A 55 -5.75 -14.92 34.65
CA MET A 55 -6.87 -14.00 34.51
C MET A 55 -6.61 -12.89 33.48
N TRP A 56 -5.41 -12.31 33.44
CA TRP A 56 -5.05 -11.26 32.45
C TRP A 56 -4.95 -11.83 31.03
N GLN A 57 -4.41 -13.04 30.88
CA GLN A 57 -4.38 -13.75 29.60
C GLN A 57 -5.80 -14.06 29.10
N GLN A 58 -6.71 -14.50 29.98
CA GLN A 58 -8.12 -14.69 29.64
C GLN A 58 -8.81 -13.37 29.28
N MET A 59 -8.57 -12.28 30.01
CA MET A 59 -9.11 -10.96 29.65
C MET A 59 -8.62 -10.47 28.29
N CYS A 60 -7.36 -10.75 27.93
CA CYS A 60 -6.81 -10.43 26.60
C CYS A 60 -7.50 -11.23 25.47
N VAL A 61 -7.88 -12.49 25.71
CA VAL A 61 -8.64 -13.33 24.75
C VAL A 61 -10.07 -12.84 24.60
N TRP A 62 -10.73 -12.52 25.72
CA TRP A 62 -12.12 -12.07 25.73
C TRP A 62 -12.28 -10.59 25.45
N ARG A 63 -11.20 -9.81 25.36
CA ARG A 63 -11.19 -8.34 25.21
C ARG A 63 -12.20 -7.86 24.17
N ASN A 64 -12.16 -8.41 22.96
CA ASN A 64 -13.04 -7.96 21.89
C ASN A 64 -14.52 -8.27 22.20
N TYR A 65 -14.81 -9.44 22.76
CA TYR A 65 -16.17 -9.80 23.21
C TYR A 65 -16.65 -8.94 24.38
N ILE A 66 -15.75 -8.64 25.33
CA ILE A 66 -16.04 -7.73 26.45
C ILE A 66 -16.38 -6.35 25.90
N ILE A 67 -15.57 -5.80 24.99
CA ILE A 67 -15.85 -4.50 24.37
C ILE A 67 -17.19 -4.54 23.63
N LEU A 68 -17.48 -5.61 22.88
CA LEU A 68 -18.73 -5.75 22.13
C LEU A 68 -19.98 -5.78 23.01
N VAL A 69 -19.91 -6.40 24.19
CA VAL A 69 -21.05 -6.51 25.11
C VAL A 69 -21.14 -5.31 26.04
N VAL A 70 -20.00 -4.84 26.56
CA VAL A 70 -19.95 -3.75 27.55
C VAL A 70 -20.19 -2.39 26.90
N THR A 71 -19.69 -2.13 25.70
CA THR A 71 -19.85 -0.81 25.05
C THR A 71 -21.31 -0.40 24.85
N PRO A 72 -22.21 -1.26 24.30
CA PRO A 72 -23.64 -0.95 24.24
C PRO A 72 -24.23 -0.62 25.61
N ILE A 73 -23.87 -1.38 26.65
CA ILE A 73 -24.39 -1.18 28.01
C ILE A 73 -23.90 0.16 28.60
N VAL A 74 -22.63 0.49 28.40
CA VAL A 74 -22.02 1.74 28.88
C VAL A 74 -22.56 2.94 28.12
N CYS A 75 -22.87 2.81 26.84
CA CYS A 75 -23.45 3.89 26.03
C CYS A 75 -24.98 4.01 26.21
N ALA A 76 -25.66 2.99 26.73
CA ALA A 76 -27.12 2.95 26.89
C ALA A 76 -27.72 4.14 27.67
N PRO A 77 -27.06 4.72 28.70
CA PRO A 77 -27.55 5.92 29.38
C PRO A 77 -27.79 7.11 28.44
N ILE A 78 -27.11 7.20 27.30
CA ILE A 78 -27.34 8.25 26.29
C ILE A 78 -28.78 8.18 25.78
N LEU A 79 -29.33 6.97 25.59
CA LEU A 79 -30.71 6.79 25.15
C LEU A 79 -31.75 7.24 26.18
N ALA A 80 -31.37 7.30 27.47
CA ALA A 80 -32.27 7.74 28.53
C ALA A 80 -32.59 9.25 28.46
N ILE A 81 -31.79 10.03 27.72
CA ILE A 81 -32.04 11.47 27.48
C ILE A 81 -33.31 11.67 26.63
N GLY A 82 -33.67 10.69 25.79
CA GLY A 82 -34.95 10.63 25.08
C GLY A 82 -35.09 11.56 23.87
N THR A 83 -34.10 12.42 23.59
CA THR A 83 -34.13 13.36 22.46
C THR A 83 -33.68 12.71 21.14
N SER A 84 -34.01 13.32 20.00
CA SER A 84 -33.65 12.81 18.67
C SER A 84 -32.11 12.73 18.49
N GLU A 85 -31.39 13.74 18.99
CA GLU A 85 -29.94 13.84 18.95
C GLU A 85 -29.30 12.70 19.75
N SER A 86 -29.86 12.36 20.92
CA SER A 86 -29.37 11.27 21.76
C SER A 86 -29.53 9.89 21.12
N ARG A 87 -30.62 9.68 20.37
CA ARG A 87 -30.87 8.45 19.60
C ARG A 87 -29.89 8.29 18.45
N CYS A 88 -29.44 9.38 17.84
CA CYS A 88 -28.37 9.35 16.82
C CYS A 88 -26.97 9.23 17.43
N ALA A 89 -26.72 9.89 18.56
CA ALA A 89 -25.42 9.88 19.24
C ALA A 89 -25.05 8.48 19.74
N TYR A 90 -26.03 7.67 20.16
CA TYR A 90 -25.76 6.32 20.67
C TYR A 90 -25.09 5.39 19.64
N PRO A 91 -25.63 5.16 18.42
CA PRO A 91 -24.96 4.36 17.40
C PRO A 91 -23.60 4.93 17.00
N VAL A 92 -23.47 6.25 16.95
CA VAL A 92 -22.24 6.95 16.55
C VAL A 92 -21.13 6.73 17.58
N MET A 93 -21.45 6.84 18.87
CA MET A 93 -20.50 6.57 19.96
C MET A 93 -20.06 5.11 19.97
N LEU A 94 -21.02 4.20 19.77
CA LEU A 94 -20.75 2.77 19.69
C LEU A 94 -19.86 2.42 18.49
N MET A 95 -20.12 3.01 17.33
CA MET A 95 -19.27 2.89 16.15
C MET A 95 -17.88 3.47 16.38
N ALA A 96 -17.77 4.64 17.00
CA ALA A 96 -16.50 5.26 17.33
C ALA A 96 -15.67 4.31 18.21
N VAL A 97 -16.23 3.82 19.31
CA VAL A 97 -15.53 2.86 20.19
C VAL A 97 -15.13 1.59 19.43
N PHE A 98 -16.01 1.02 18.60
CA PHE A 98 -15.71 -0.18 17.83
C PHE A 98 -14.65 0.04 16.74
N TRP A 99 -14.60 1.22 16.13
CA TRP A 99 -13.57 1.58 15.18
C TRP A 99 -12.23 1.89 15.86
N PHE A 100 -12.23 2.58 17.01
CA PHE A 100 -11.02 2.86 17.78
C PHE A 100 -10.41 1.59 18.39
N SER A 101 -11.26 0.67 18.86
CA SER A 101 -10.81 -0.57 19.48
C SER A 101 -10.59 -1.72 18.49
N GLU A 102 -11.07 -1.57 17.25
CA GLU A 102 -11.15 -2.62 16.24
C GLU A 102 -11.77 -3.93 16.78
N ALA A 103 -12.77 -3.81 17.67
CA ALA A 103 -13.44 -4.96 18.26
C ALA A 103 -14.20 -5.82 17.21
N MET A 104 -14.62 -5.19 16.12
CA MET A 104 -15.14 -5.81 14.90
C MET A 104 -14.42 -5.24 13.67
N PRO A 105 -14.41 -5.98 12.54
CA PRO A 105 -13.90 -5.46 11.28
C PRO A 105 -14.57 -4.14 10.92
N VAL A 106 -13.76 -3.16 10.49
CA VAL A 106 -14.20 -1.77 10.25
C VAL A 106 -15.40 -1.70 9.28
N GLY A 107 -15.42 -2.55 8.25
CA GLY A 107 -16.54 -2.65 7.30
C GLY A 107 -17.82 -3.27 7.88
N VAL A 108 -17.73 -4.13 8.90
CA VAL A 108 -18.91 -4.69 9.60
C VAL A 108 -19.49 -3.64 10.55
N THR A 109 -18.65 -2.97 11.32
CA THR A 109 -19.06 -1.83 12.16
C THR A 109 -19.73 -0.75 11.32
N ALA A 110 -19.25 -0.52 10.09
CA ALA A 110 -19.84 0.43 9.17
C ALA A 110 -21.29 0.12 8.79
N LEU A 111 -21.78 -1.13 8.90
CA LEU A 111 -23.17 -1.50 8.62
C LEU A 111 -24.14 -1.21 9.78
N LEU A 112 -23.63 -0.91 10.98
CA LEU A 112 -24.46 -0.67 12.17
C LEU A 112 -25.53 0.43 11.98
N PRO A 113 -25.26 1.56 11.29
CA PRO A 113 -26.27 2.57 11.00
C PRO A 113 -27.50 2.03 10.27
N VAL A 114 -27.33 1.06 9.36
CA VAL A 114 -28.43 0.47 8.58
C VAL A 114 -29.43 -0.23 9.49
N VAL A 115 -28.96 -0.77 10.61
CA VAL A 115 -29.79 -1.49 11.58
C VAL A 115 -30.25 -0.56 12.70
N LEU A 116 -29.33 0.19 13.30
CA LEU A 116 -29.59 0.96 14.52
C LEU A 116 -30.38 2.24 14.26
N PHE A 117 -30.17 2.95 13.14
CA PHE A 117 -30.93 4.19 12.90
C PHE A 117 -32.42 3.94 12.66
N PRO A 118 -32.85 2.92 11.90
CA PRO A 118 -34.26 2.58 11.82
C PRO A 118 -34.83 2.04 13.14
N LEU A 119 -34.05 1.26 13.89
CA LEU A 119 -34.49 0.71 15.20
C LEU A 119 -34.76 1.81 16.22
N LEU A 120 -33.95 2.87 16.21
CA LEU A 120 -34.04 4.02 17.12
C LEU A 120 -34.89 5.16 16.56
N ASP A 121 -35.60 4.93 15.45
CA ASP A 121 -36.47 5.91 14.79
C ASP A 121 -35.78 7.23 14.42
N VAL A 122 -34.52 7.15 13.97
CA VAL A 122 -33.73 8.31 13.51
C VAL A 122 -33.93 8.54 12.01
N VAL A 123 -33.78 7.47 11.21
CA VAL A 123 -33.90 7.51 9.75
C VAL A 123 -34.58 6.24 9.25
N LYS A 124 -35.43 6.36 8.22
CA LYS A 124 -36.08 5.21 7.57
C LYS A 124 -35.06 4.27 6.92
N SER A 125 -35.33 2.96 6.96
CA SER A 125 -34.46 1.91 6.40
C SER A 125 -34.21 2.06 4.89
N SER A 126 -35.22 2.51 4.13
CA SER A 126 -35.10 2.76 2.69
C SER A 126 -34.13 3.88 2.35
N ASP A 127 -34.08 4.90 3.21
CA ASP A 127 -33.30 6.12 2.95
C ASP A 127 -31.85 5.91 3.38
N ILE A 128 -31.63 5.25 4.52
CA ILE A 128 -30.29 4.91 4.96
C ILE A 128 -29.61 3.88 4.06
N SER A 129 -30.37 2.99 3.41
CA SER A 129 -29.79 2.00 2.48
C SER A 129 -29.28 2.64 1.19
N LYS A 130 -29.96 3.67 0.67
CA LYS A 130 -29.53 4.42 -0.54
C LYS A 130 -28.18 5.11 -0.34
N VAL A 131 -27.88 5.50 0.90
CA VAL A 131 -26.64 6.18 1.29
C VAL A 131 -25.39 5.29 1.05
N TYR A 132 -25.53 3.97 0.98
CA TYR A 132 -24.41 3.06 0.69
C TYR A 132 -24.06 2.95 -0.81
N MET A 133 -24.92 3.46 -1.70
CA MET A 133 -24.74 3.38 -3.16
C MET A 133 -24.70 4.78 -3.79
N THR A 134 -23.83 5.65 -3.25
CA THR A 134 -23.62 7.02 -3.76
C THR A 134 -22.67 7.06 -4.95
N ASP A 135 -22.66 8.18 -5.68
CA ASP A 135 -21.73 8.41 -6.79
C ASP A 135 -20.27 8.23 -6.37
N THR A 136 -19.90 8.72 -5.18
CA THR A 136 -18.53 8.59 -4.65
C THR A 136 -18.15 7.11 -4.40
N ASN A 137 -19.08 6.29 -3.90
CA ASN A 137 -18.85 4.85 -3.73
C ASN A 137 -18.67 4.15 -5.08
N MET A 138 -19.46 4.55 -6.08
CA MET A 138 -19.35 4.05 -7.44
C MET A 138 -18.03 4.47 -8.11
N MET A 139 -17.54 5.68 -7.82
CA MET A 139 -16.25 6.16 -8.29
C MET A 139 -15.10 5.35 -7.68
N LEU A 140 -15.15 5.08 -6.38
CA LEU A 140 -14.18 4.20 -5.72
C LEU A 140 -14.20 2.79 -6.31
N PHE A 141 -15.40 2.24 -6.52
CA PHE A 141 -15.55 0.91 -7.10
C PHE A 141 -14.88 0.83 -8.48
N GLY A 142 -15.17 1.79 -9.37
CA GLY A 142 -14.54 1.89 -10.69
C GLY A 142 -13.02 2.03 -10.64
N SER A 143 -12.49 2.85 -9.71
CA SER A 143 -11.04 3.01 -9.58
C SER A 143 -10.35 1.75 -9.08
N MET A 144 -10.99 1.01 -8.16
CA MET A 144 -10.47 -0.27 -7.68
C MET A 144 -10.44 -1.34 -8.76
N LEU A 145 -11.47 -1.41 -9.63
CA LEU A 145 -11.46 -2.34 -10.77
C LEU A 145 -10.23 -2.12 -11.66
N VAL A 146 -9.89 -0.85 -11.92
CA VAL A 146 -8.71 -0.50 -12.73
C VAL A 146 -7.41 -0.76 -11.98
N ALA A 147 -7.33 -0.43 -10.69
CA ALA A 147 -6.15 -0.68 -9.86
C ALA A 147 -5.81 -2.18 -9.80
N VAL A 148 -6.80 -3.04 -9.56
CA VAL A 148 -6.63 -4.51 -9.55
C VAL A 148 -6.22 -5.01 -10.94
N SER A 149 -6.64 -4.35 -12.02
CA SER A 149 -6.19 -4.67 -13.38
C SER A 149 -4.72 -4.36 -13.63
N ILE A 150 -4.22 -3.26 -13.08
CA ILE A 150 -2.78 -2.91 -13.12
C ILE A 150 -1.95 -3.90 -12.30
N GLU A 151 -2.51 -4.42 -11.20
CA GLU A 151 -1.90 -5.48 -10.40
C GLU A 151 -1.84 -6.80 -11.16
N TYR A 152 -2.97 -7.26 -11.70
CA TYR A 152 -3.10 -8.54 -12.40
C TYR A 152 -2.12 -8.69 -13.57
N TRP A 153 -1.79 -7.59 -14.26
CA TRP A 153 -0.87 -7.57 -15.40
C TRP A 153 0.59 -7.20 -15.04
N ASP A 154 0.92 -7.06 -13.74
CA ASP A 154 2.26 -6.71 -13.23
C ASP A 154 2.86 -5.41 -13.83
N ILE A 155 2.00 -4.51 -14.31
CA ILE A 155 2.42 -3.22 -14.92
C ILE A 155 3.12 -2.34 -13.88
N HIS A 156 2.60 -2.35 -12.66
CA HIS A 156 3.16 -1.62 -11.53
C HIS A 156 4.63 -2.01 -11.25
N LYS A 157 4.99 -3.30 -11.24
CA LYS A 157 6.38 -3.76 -11.07
C LYS A 157 7.29 -3.24 -12.17
N ARG A 158 6.81 -3.29 -13.43
CA ARG A 158 7.57 -2.78 -14.58
C ARG A 158 7.86 -1.28 -14.45
N ILE A 159 6.88 -0.49 -14.01
CA ILE A 159 7.03 0.95 -13.78
C ILE A 159 8.04 1.21 -12.66
N ALA A 160 7.90 0.51 -11.52
CA ALA A 160 8.78 0.68 -10.37
C ALA A 160 10.25 0.40 -10.71
N LEU A 161 10.53 -0.74 -11.36
CA LEU A 161 11.88 -1.12 -11.76
C LEU A 161 12.47 -0.16 -12.80
N ARG A 162 11.66 0.36 -13.74
CA ARG A 162 12.13 1.40 -14.67
C ARG A 162 12.57 2.67 -13.96
N VAL A 163 11.80 3.14 -12.98
CA VAL A 163 12.16 4.32 -12.18
C VAL A 163 13.49 4.07 -11.45
N LEU A 164 13.65 2.90 -10.83
CA LEU A 164 14.89 2.54 -10.12
C LEU A 164 16.12 2.44 -11.04
N MET A 165 15.94 2.02 -12.30
CA MET A 165 17.04 2.01 -13.28
C MET A 165 17.50 3.41 -13.70
N VAL A 166 16.64 4.43 -13.60
CA VAL A 166 16.92 5.82 -14.03
C VAL A 166 17.61 6.63 -12.93
N VAL A 167 17.16 6.49 -11.66
CA VAL A 167 17.59 7.38 -10.56
C VAL A 167 19.06 7.14 -10.12
N GLY A 168 19.64 6.00 -10.48
CA GLY A 168 21.04 5.67 -10.21
C GLY A 168 21.22 4.72 -9.03
N SER A 169 22.47 4.45 -8.67
CA SER A 169 22.84 3.35 -7.76
C SER A 169 23.51 3.82 -6.47
N GLU A 170 23.62 5.13 -6.26
CA GLU A 170 24.07 5.67 -4.97
C GLU A 170 22.94 5.54 -3.93
N PRO A 171 23.22 5.13 -2.68
CA PRO A 171 22.19 4.89 -1.67
C PRO A 171 21.19 6.03 -1.45
N ARG A 172 21.64 7.29 -1.61
CA ARG A 172 20.79 8.48 -1.44
C ARG A 172 19.75 8.64 -2.54
N TRP A 173 20.22 8.50 -3.77
CA TRP A 173 19.39 8.56 -4.96
C TRP A 173 18.55 7.30 -5.07
N LEU A 174 19.09 6.14 -4.71
CA LEU A 174 18.34 4.89 -4.64
C LEU A 174 17.17 4.98 -3.67
N MET A 175 17.35 5.58 -2.49
CA MET A 175 16.26 5.87 -1.56
C MET A 175 15.21 6.80 -2.21
N LEU A 176 15.63 7.85 -2.90
CA LEU A 176 14.70 8.73 -3.64
C LEU A 176 13.96 7.98 -4.74
N GLY A 177 14.63 7.08 -5.46
CA GLY A 177 14.02 6.27 -6.52
C GLY A 177 13.00 5.28 -5.98
N LEU A 178 13.29 4.65 -4.84
CA LEU A 178 12.34 3.81 -4.11
C LEU A 178 11.14 4.63 -3.64
N MET A 179 11.37 5.81 -3.05
CA MET A 179 10.30 6.71 -2.61
C MET A 179 9.45 7.19 -3.79
N LEU A 180 10.06 7.62 -4.90
CA LEU A 180 9.34 8.12 -6.07
C LEU A 180 8.51 7.02 -6.72
N ALA A 181 9.06 5.82 -6.90
CA ALA A 181 8.32 4.68 -7.41
C ALA A 181 7.14 4.33 -6.50
N THR A 182 7.36 4.26 -5.18
CA THR A 182 6.32 3.97 -4.19
C THR A 182 5.24 5.06 -4.19
N TRP A 183 5.64 6.33 -4.25
CA TRP A 183 4.73 7.48 -4.29
C TRP A 183 3.82 7.45 -5.52
N VAL A 184 4.38 7.23 -6.72
CA VAL A 184 3.61 7.13 -7.97
C VAL A 184 2.64 5.94 -7.92
N LEU A 185 3.08 4.78 -7.44
CA LEU A 185 2.23 3.60 -7.36
C LEU A 185 1.07 3.80 -6.37
N SER A 186 1.36 4.39 -5.21
CA SER A 186 0.36 4.62 -4.16
C SER A 186 -0.70 5.66 -4.51
N MET A 187 -0.50 6.45 -5.57
CA MET A 187 -1.55 7.33 -6.11
C MET A 187 -2.73 6.55 -6.72
N TRP A 188 -2.52 5.33 -7.17
CA TRP A 188 -3.51 4.59 -7.97
C TRP A 188 -3.84 3.24 -7.35
N ILE A 189 -2.91 2.70 -6.57
CA ILE A 189 -3.02 1.43 -5.87
C ILE A 189 -3.11 1.73 -4.38
N SER A 190 -3.79 0.89 -3.61
CA SER A 190 -3.86 1.06 -2.15
C SER A 190 -2.46 1.11 -1.52
N ASN A 191 -2.31 1.92 -0.47
CA ASN A 191 -1.03 2.10 0.23
C ASN A 191 -0.44 0.76 0.68
N MET A 192 -1.27 -0.13 1.24
CA MET A 192 -0.87 -1.45 1.72
C MET A 192 -0.30 -2.32 0.59
N ALA A 193 -1.02 -2.44 -0.53
CA ALA A 193 -0.58 -3.25 -1.66
C ALA A 193 0.73 -2.70 -2.23
N THR A 194 0.86 -1.37 -2.33
CA THR A 194 2.08 -0.71 -2.79
C THR A 194 3.28 -1.04 -1.91
N ALA A 195 3.14 -0.94 -0.58
CA ALA A 195 4.22 -1.29 0.34
C ALA A 195 4.59 -2.78 0.27
N ALA A 196 3.59 -3.67 0.23
CA ALA A 196 3.82 -5.11 0.11
C ALA A 196 4.58 -5.50 -1.16
N MET A 197 4.36 -4.78 -2.27
CA MET A 197 5.05 -4.99 -3.54
C MET A 197 6.48 -4.44 -3.54
N MET A 198 6.71 -3.29 -2.89
CA MET A 198 8.01 -2.63 -2.87
C MET A 198 8.99 -3.28 -1.89
N ILE A 199 8.51 -3.90 -0.81
CA ILE A 199 9.36 -4.50 0.23
C ILE A 199 10.30 -5.58 -0.29
N PRO A 200 9.87 -6.59 -1.06
CA PRO A 200 10.79 -7.59 -1.61
C PRO A 200 11.88 -6.97 -2.49
N ILE A 201 11.54 -5.92 -3.25
CA ILE A 201 12.50 -5.20 -4.10
C ILE A 201 13.53 -4.48 -3.23
N THR A 202 13.08 -3.79 -2.18
CA THR A 202 13.98 -3.09 -1.26
C THR A 202 14.85 -4.06 -0.46
N GLU A 203 14.32 -5.20 -0.02
CA GLU A 203 15.10 -6.24 0.65
C GLU A 203 16.19 -6.82 -0.26
N ALA A 204 15.88 -7.13 -1.52
CA ALA A 204 16.87 -7.59 -2.49
C ALA A 204 17.99 -6.56 -2.70
N VAL A 205 17.65 -5.28 -2.75
CA VAL A 205 18.61 -4.18 -2.84
C VAL A 205 19.44 -4.04 -1.56
N LEU A 206 18.81 -4.15 -0.39
CA LEU A 206 19.45 -4.05 0.92
C LEU A 206 20.46 -5.16 1.16
N GLN A 207 20.11 -6.41 0.85
CA GLN A 207 21.00 -7.57 0.98
C GLN A 207 22.26 -7.37 0.16
N GLN A 208 22.13 -6.81 -1.04
CA GLN A 208 23.25 -6.62 -1.96
C GLN A 208 24.17 -5.47 -1.53
N LEU A 209 23.61 -4.46 -0.85
CA LEU A 209 24.40 -3.45 -0.14
C LEU A 209 25.11 -4.04 1.10
N GLU A 210 24.47 -4.97 1.84
CA GLU A 210 25.09 -5.67 2.99
C GLU A 210 26.31 -6.47 2.51
N ASP A 211 26.16 -7.29 1.47
CA ASP A 211 27.20 -8.14 0.90
C ASP A 211 28.39 -7.34 0.38
N CYS A 212 28.14 -6.22 -0.30
CA CYS A 212 29.21 -5.36 -0.80
C CYS A 212 29.99 -4.71 0.35
N SER A 213 29.28 -4.27 1.41
CA SER A 213 29.92 -3.68 2.59
C SER A 213 30.77 -4.70 3.37
N ALA A 214 30.37 -5.98 3.37
CA ALA A 214 31.13 -7.06 3.99
C ALA A 214 32.42 -7.38 3.21
N MET A 215 32.35 -7.41 1.87
CA MET A 215 33.53 -7.65 1.02
C MET A 215 34.60 -6.55 1.13
N GLU A 216 34.18 -5.30 1.34
CA GLU A 216 35.11 -4.17 1.48
C GLU A 216 35.93 -4.25 2.79
N LYS A 217 35.35 -4.80 3.86
CA LYS A 217 36.03 -5.00 5.15
C LYS A 217 36.93 -6.24 5.22
N GLY A 218 36.68 -7.24 4.37
CA GLY A 218 37.47 -8.47 4.31
C GLY A 218 38.79 -8.34 3.54
N ARG A 219 39.08 -7.17 2.96
CA ARG A 219 40.34 -6.90 2.26
C ARG A 219 41.41 -6.55 3.31
N PRO A 220 42.43 -7.40 3.58
CA PRO A 220 43.50 -7.00 4.46
C PRO A 220 44.17 -5.75 3.89
N ALA A 221 44.45 -4.77 4.75
CA ALA A 221 45.26 -3.61 4.43
C ALA A 221 46.70 -4.09 4.18
N SER A 222 46.96 -4.64 3.00
CA SER A 222 48.27 -5.11 2.60
C SER A 222 48.82 -4.24 1.47
N ILE A 223 49.94 -3.59 1.83
CA ILE A 223 50.96 -2.95 0.99
C ILE A 223 50.69 -1.47 0.66
N GLU A 224 50.84 -0.62 1.67
CA GLU A 224 51.49 0.69 1.50
C GLU A 224 52.61 0.79 2.55
N ASN A 225 53.83 1.10 2.09
CA ASN A 225 55.14 1.13 2.78
C ASN A 225 55.81 -0.26 2.82
N ASP A 226 56.95 -0.53 2.18
CA ASP A 226 58.20 0.22 2.24
C ASP A 226 59.15 -0.18 1.08
N SER A 227 59.84 0.80 0.47
CA SER A 227 61.30 0.80 0.20
C SER A 227 61.68 1.83 -0.88
N SER A 228 62.13 2.99 -0.40
CA SER A 228 63.33 3.74 -0.83
C SER A 228 64.01 3.44 -2.18
N GLN A 229 64.11 4.51 -3.00
CA GLN A 229 65.28 5.01 -3.76
C GLN A 229 66.28 4.01 -4.41
N HIS A 230 66.34 3.99 -5.74
CA HIS A 230 67.51 4.48 -6.51
C HIS A 230 67.29 4.49 -8.05
N SER A 231 67.64 5.62 -8.65
CA SER A 231 68.23 5.89 -9.98
C SER A 231 68.48 4.70 -10.96
N GLY A 232 68.19 4.90 -12.26
CA GLY A 232 68.92 4.15 -13.30
C GLY A 232 68.26 4.02 -14.67
N SER A 233 68.66 4.88 -15.59
CA SER A 233 68.56 4.84 -17.06
C SER A 233 68.78 3.48 -17.78
N LYS A 234 67.99 3.27 -18.84
CA LYS A 234 68.28 2.64 -20.17
C LYS A 234 68.47 1.12 -20.37
N ASN A 235 67.87 0.71 -21.50
CA ASN A 235 68.20 -0.35 -22.48
C ASN A 235 67.71 -1.80 -22.24
N GLY A 236 67.12 -2.37 -23.31
CA GLY A 236 67.39 -3.77 -23.68
C GLY A 236 66.20 -4.69 -23.98
N VAL A 237 65.72 -4.65 -25.23
CA VAL A 237 65.53 -5.79 -26.16
C VAL A 237 64.85 -7.10 -25.68
N GLY A 238 63.77 -7.46 -26.41
CA GLY A 238 63.55 -8.81 -26.96
C GLY A 238 62.47 -9.67 -26.29
N VAL A 239 61.71 -10.56 -26.93
CA VAL A 239 61.50 -10.99 -28.33
C VAL A 239 60.15 -11.77 -28.31
N CYS A 240 59.47 -11.77 -29.46
CA CYS A 240 58.23 -12.47 -29.81
C CYS A 240 58.34 -14.02 -29.82
N GLY A 241 57.23 -14.77 -29.76
CA GLY A 241 57.25 -16.19 -30.12
C GLY A 241 55.94 -16.97 -29.97
N THR A 242 55.14 -16.95 -31.04
CA THR A 242 54.14 -17.97 -31.43
C THR A 242 54.76 -19.37 -31.60
N LEU A 243 54.02 -20.46 -31.33
CA LEU A 243 54.00 -21.67 -32.17
C LEU A 243 52.84 -22.61 -31.76
N GLY A 244 52.10 -23.12 -32.75
CA GLY A 244 51.24 -24.30 -32.62
C GLY A 244 51.91 -25.54 -33.24
N SER A 245 51.37 -26.72 -32.94
CA SER A 245 51.49 -27.93 -33.78
C SER A 245 50.49 -29.00 -33.33
N ASN A 246 49.91 -29.67 -34.33
CA ASN A 246 49.03 -30.84 -34.29
C ASN A 246 49.85 -32.14 -34.30
N GLU A 247 49.35 -33.23 -33.70
CA GLU A 247 49.39 -34.65 -34.15
C GLU A 247 48.21 -35.35 -33.42
N ALA A 248 47.18 -36.01 -33.97
CA ALA A 248 46.97 -37.03 -35.02
C ALA A 248 46.91 -38.50 -34.50
N PHE A 249 45.74 -39.14 -34.73
CA PHE A 249 45.47 -40.57 -35.02
C PHE A 249 45.48 -41.64 -33.90
N ASP A 250 44.33 -42.26 -33.60
CA ASP A 250 43.92 -43.61 -34.08
C ASP A 250 42.56 -44.08 -33.46
N ASP A 251 41.67 -44.61 -34.30
CA ASP A 251 40.47 -45.42 -33.96
C ASP A 251 40.82 -46.92 -34.15
N PRO A 252 40.06 -47.86 -33.55
CA PRO A 252 39.35 -48.79 -34.43
C PRO A 252 37.95 -49.27 -33.97
N GLU A 253 37.29 -49.88 -34.95
CA GLU A 253 35.92 -50.38 -35.15
C GLU A 253 35.32 -51.45 -34.19
N LYS A 254 33.97 -51.35 -34.05
CA LYS A 254 32.88 -52.37 -34.19
C LYS A 254 33.12 -53.87 -33.88
N ASP A 255 32.23 -54.48 -33.06
CA ASP A 255 31.10 -55.35 -33.51
C ASP A 255 30.42 -56.19 -32.37
N THR A 256 29.09 -56.27 -32.47
CA THR A 256 28.08 -57.32 -32.13
C THR A 256 28.21 -58.32 -30.96
N ALA A 257 27.02 -58.56 -30.36
CA ALA A 257 26.40 -59.87 -29.99
C ALA A 257 26.24 -60.29 -28.51
N GLU A 258 24.95 -60.43 -28.15
CA GLU A 258 24.30 -61.55 -27.44
C GLU A 258 24.49 -61.81 -25.92
N THR A 259 23.32 -62.05 -25.30
CA THR A 259 23.02 -62.53 -23.95
C THR A 259 23.27 -64.06 -23.87
N PRO A 260 23.49 -64.70 -22.69
CA PRO A 260 22.35 -65.01 -21.80
C PRO A 260 22.62 -65.11 -20.27
N LEU A 261 21.56 -64.79 -19.53
CA LEU A 261 20.95 -65.54 -18.42
C LEU A 261 21.84 -66.44 -17.54
N HIS A 262 22.02 -66.08 -16.26
CA HIS A 262 21.93 -67.05 -15.17
C HIS A 262 21.26 -66.43 -13.92
N THR A 263 20.26 -67.16 -13.47
CA THR A 263 19.39 -67.03 -12.30
C THR A 263 20.15 -67.12 -10.99
N LEU A 264 19.76 -66.31 -9.99
CA LEU A 264 19.47 -66.69 -8.58
C LEU A 264 19.32 -65.42 -7.70
N GLN A 265 18.11 -65.21 -7.18
CA GLN A 265 17.81 -64.41 -5.97
C GLN A 265 17.49 -65.40 -4.82
N PRO A 266 17.31 -64.98 -3.55
CA PRO A 266 17.52 -63.66 -2.93
C PRO A 266 18.42 -63.75 -1.67
N ASN A 267 18.77 -62.62 -1.05
CA ASN A 267 18.46 -62.34 0.37
C ASN A 267 19.13 -61.03 0.83
N ALA A 268 18.45 -60.43 1.81
CA ALA A 268 18.51 -59.05 2.23
C ALA A 268 19.86 -58.59 2.82
N SER A 269 19.97 -57.25 2.93
CA SER A 269 21.00 -56.46 3.60
C SER A 269 22.35 -56.34 2.88
N THR A 270 22.54 -55.22 2.18
CA THR A 270 23.74 -54.34 2.21
C THR A 270 23.80 -53.52 0.90
N GLN A 271 23.50 -52.22 0.98
CA GLN A 271 24.13 -51.24 0.09
C GLN A 271 24.53 -50.03 0.93
N ALA A 272 25.80 -50.06 1.35
CA ALA A 272 26.61 -48.88 1.58
C ALA A 272 27.82 -49.00 0.64
N PHE A 273 28.32 -47.85 0.17
CA PHE A 273 29.55 -47.65 -0.62
C PHE A 273 29.43 -48.06 -2.11
N ILE A 274 29.60 -47.19 -3.11
CA ILE A 274 30.53 -46.06 -3.30
C ILE A 274 29.90 -44.96 -4.20
N THR A 275 30.13 -43.70 -3.80
CA THR A 275 30.22 -42.41 -4.54
C THR A 275 29.89 -42.41 -6.04
N SER A 276 29.20 -41.43 -6.63
CA SER A 276 29.61 -40.02 -6.67
C SER A 276 28.60 -39.17 -7.48
N SER A 277 28.53 -37.89 -7.13
CA SER A 277 28.12 -36.73 -7.93
C SER A 277 26.71 -36.13 -7.67
N VAL A 278 26.79 -34.87 -7.24
CA VAL A 278 25.78 -33.80 -7.21
C VAL A 278 24.80 -33.79 -6.03
N SER A 279 25.41 -33.50 -4.87
CA SER A 279 24.80 -32.95 -3.67
C SER A 279 24.73 -31.42 -3.69
N HIS A 280 23.68 -30.91 -3.03
CA HIS A 280 23.40 -29.58 -2.47
C HIS A 280 22.35 -28.75 -3.23
N GLY A 281 21.16 -28.47 -2.70
CA GLY A 281 20.60 -28.79 -1.38
C GLY A 281 19.43 -27.84 -1.06
N ILE A 282 18.20 -28.30 -1.29
CA ILE A 282 16.99 -27.74 -0.68
C ILE A 282 16.29 -28.92 -0.01
N ASN A 283 16.27 -28.94 1.32
CA ASN A 283 15.15 -29.40 2.15
C ASN A 283 15.59 -29.50 3.62
N GLY A 284 14.88 -28.78 4.49
CA GLY A 284 15.09 -28.83 5.93
C GLY A 284 14.22 -27.84 6.69
N PHE A 285 12.92 -27.76 6.40
CA PHE A 285 11.95 -27.15 7.32
C PHE A 285 11.15 -28.29 7.95
N HIS A 286 11.49 -28.63 9.18
CA HIS A 286 10.61 -29.33 10.11
C HIS A 286 10.42 -28.45 11.34
N ASN A 287 9.19 -28.51 11.85
CA ASN A 287 8.67 -27.81 13.02
C ASN A 287 9.62 -27.86 14.22
N ALA A 288 9.81 -26.72 14.88
CA ALA A 288 10.04 -26.65 16.31
C ALA A 288 9.40 -25.38 16.85
N ASP A 289 8.56 -25.58 17.85
CA ASP A 289 7.85 -24.58 18.62
C ASP A 289 8.81 -23.59 19.30
N ILE A 290 8.30 -22.37 19.50
CA ILE A 290 8.88 -21.37 20.39
C ILE A 290 8.50 -21.78 21.83
N CYS A 291 9.47 -21.91 22.72
CA CYS A 291 9.49 -21.22 24.02
C CYS A 291 10.81 -21.46 24.81
N ASP A 292 11.15 -20.40 25.52
CA ASP A 292 11.91 -20.31 26.78
C ASP A 292 13.41 -19.97 26.78
N GLU A 293 13.65 -18.93 27.59
CA GLU A 293 14.89 -18.36 28.08
C GLU A 293 15.92 -19.40 28.52
N ALA A 294 17.14 -19.28 27.98
CA ALA A 294 18.36 -19.77 28.62
C ALA A 294 19.46 -18.75 28.27
N LEU A 295 19.73 -17.82 29.18
CA LEU A 295 20.85 -17.86 30.11
C LEU A 295 22.18 -17.68 29.36
N ASP A 296 22.62 -16.42 29.27
CA ASP A 296 23.96 -16.02 28.85
C ASP A 296 25.01 -16.73 29.70
N LEU A 297 25.70 -17.70 29.08
CA LEU A 297 26.95 -18.25 29.57
C LEU A 297 27.89 -18.37 28.37
N GLU A 298 28.91 -17.52 28.39
CA GLU A 298 29.91 -17.32 27.35
C GLU A 298 30.59 -18.63 26.92
N LEU A 299 30.55 -18.90 25.61
CA LEU A 299 31.63 -19.59 24.91
C LEU A 299 31.94 -18.80 23.64
N GLY A 300 33.14 -18.22 23.62
CA GLY A 300 33.61 -17.31 22.59
C GLY A 300 33.57 -17.91 21.18
N GLN A 301 32.67 -17.38 20.36
CA GLN A 301 32.83 -17.27 18.92
C GLN A 301 32.45 -15.84 18.54
N GLY A 302 33.39 -15.11 17.92
CA GLY A 302 33.29 -13.67 17.71
C GLY A 302 32.01 -13.26 17.00
N GLU A 303 31.15 -12.53 17.71
CA GLU A 303 30.08 -11.77 17.09
C GLU A 303 30.70 -10.74 16.14
N HIS A 304 30.43 -10.89 14.84
CA HIS A 304 30.60 -9.82 13.87
C HIS A 304 29.68 -8.65 14.26
N THR A 305 30.18 -7.72 15.09
CA THR A 305 29.50 -6.45 15.38
C THR A 305 29.28 -5.69 14.06
N LYS A 306 28.03 -5.67 13.59
CA LYS A 306 27.64 -4.99 12.34
C LYS A 306 28.03 -3.50 12.40
N PRO A 307 28.57 -2.89 11.33
CA PRO A 307 28.88 -1.46 11.34
C PRO A 307 27.62 -0.63 11.58
N ALA A 308 27.69 0.31 12.54
CA ALA A 308 26.62 1.24 12.87
C ALA A 308 26.03 1.97 11.63
N ASN A 309 26.85 2.22 10.61
CA ASN A 309 26.45 2.92 9.39
C ASN A 309 25.51 2.11 8.47
N PHE A 310 25.64 0.78 8.42
CA PHE A 310 24.75 -0.05 7.59
C PHE A 310 23.38 -0.24 8.25
N ALA A 311 23.34 -0.35 9.58
CA ALA A 311 22.09 -0.45 10.33
C ALA A 311 21.23 0.81 10.16
N GLY A 312 21.83 2.01 10.17
CA GLY A 312 21.12 3.26 9.86
C GLY A 312 20.55 3.27 8.44
N LEU A 313 21.37 2.90 7.45
CA LEU A 313 20.97 2.82 6.04
C LEU A 313 19.78 1.87 5.82
N SER A 314 19.83 0.68 6.41
CA SER A 314 18.77 -0.32 6.29
C SER A 314 17.45 0.18 6.85
N LYS A 315 17.48 0.76 8.06
CA LYS A 315 16.29 1.35 8.70
C LYS A 315 15.70 2.49 7.86
N GLY A 316 16.55 3.38 7.34
CA GLY A 316 16.14 4.50 6.50
C GLY A 316 15.49 4.06 5.19
N MET A 317 16.06 3.07 4.50
CA MET A 317 15.50 2.53 3.25
C MET A 317 14.22 1.74 3.45
N SER A 318 14.04 1.05 4.57
CA SER A 318 12.76 0.37 4.87
C SER A 318 11.66 1.40 5.21
N LEU A 319 11.95 2.39 6.06
CA LEU A 319 10.98 3.44 6.44
C LEU A 319 10.55 4.33 5.28
N CYS A 320 11.43 4.53 4.28
CA CYS A 320 11.10 5.39 3.15
C CYS A 320 9.89 4.86 2.35
N ILE A 321 9.69 3.54 2.31
CA ILE A 321 8.57 2.91 1.58
C ILE A 321 7.24 3.22 2.27
N CYS A 322 7.09 2.96 3.57
CA CYS A 322 5.80 3.20 4.23
C CYS A 322 5.41 4.67 4.21
N TYR A 323 6.37 5.57 4.41
CA TYR A 323 6.10 7.00 4.37
C TYR A 323 5.79 7.49 2.95
N ALA A 324 6.51 7.03 1.94
CA ALA A 324 6.21 7.37 0.55
C ALA A 324 4.85 6.83 0.09
N ALA A 325 4.44 5.63 0.55
CA ALA A 325 3.12 5.08 0.27
C ALA A 325 2.01 5.95 0.89
N ASN A 326 2.13 6.29 2.18
CA ASN A 326 1.15 7.15 2.86
C ASN A 326 1.06 8.55 2.22
N ILE A 327 2.20 9.16 1.85
CA ILE A 327 2.24 10.46 1.15
C ILE A 327 1.69 10.36 -0.28
N GLY A 328 1.97 9.28 -1.01
CA GLY A 328 1.49 9.08 -2.38
C GLY A 328 -0.01 8.89 -2.46
N GLY A 329 -0.60 8.18 -1.50
CA GLY A 329 -2.04 7.98 -1.42
C GLY A 329 -2.86 9.26 -1.22
N VAL A 330 -2.23 10.35 -0.77
CA VAL A 330 -2.86 11.66 -0.62
C VAL A 330 -3.05 12.37 -1.98
N ALA A 331 -2.20 12.07 -2.97
CA ALA A 331 -2.07 12.87 -4.20
C ALA A 331 -3.30 12.83 -5.13
N THR A 332 -4.08 11.76 -5.08
CA THR A 332 -5.28 11.59 -5.90
C THR A 332 -6.48 11.30 -5.02
N LEU A 333 -7.69 11.55 -5.54
CA LEU A 333 -8.91 11.25 -4.80
C LEU A 333 -9.01 9.75 -4.47
N THR A 334 -8.65 8.88 -5.42
CA THR A 334 -8.79 7.42 -5.29
C THR A 334 -7.64 6.74 -4.56
N GLY A 335 -6.55 7.45 -4.25
CA GLY A 335 -5.37 6.88 -3.62
C GLY A 335 -5.63 6.38 -2.20
N THR A 336 -6.42 7.12 -1.42
CA THR A 336 -6.73 6.76 -0.03
C THR A 336 -8.22 6.88 0.28
N GLY A 337 -8.68 6.07 1.25
CA GLY A 337 -10.05 6.10 1.74
C GLY A 337 -10.50 7.45 2.33
N PRO A 338 -9.69 8.21 3.09
CA PRO A 338 -10.12 9.49 3.65
C PRO A 338 -10.46 10.51 2.57
N ASN A 339 -9.71 10.55 1.46
CA ASN A 339 -9.99 11.42 0.32
C ASN A 339 -11.37 11.12 -0.30
N MET A 340 -11.76 9.84 -0.35
CA MET A 340 -13.09 9.42 -0.81
C MET A 340 -14.19 9.81 0.18
N ILE A 341 -13.95 9.63 1.48
CA ILE A 341 -14.92 10.02 2.52
C ILE A 341 -15.16 11.53 2.43
N MET A 342 -14.09 12.32 2.37
CA MET A 342 -14.15 13.77 2.18
C MET A 342 -14.89 14.16 0.91
N LYS A 343 -14.63 13.50 -0.22
CA LYS A 343 -15.31 13.79 -1.49
C LYS A 343 -16.82 13.59 -1.38
N GLY A 344 -17.26 12.49 -0.77
CA GLY A 344 -18.69 12.22 -0.65
C GLY A 344 -19.40 13.08 0.39
N ASN A 345 -18.72 13.42 1.49
CA ASN A 345 -19.21 14.38 2.47
C ASN A 345 -19.37 15.78 1.87
N THR A 346 -18.34 16.27 1.16
CA THR A 346 -18.40 17.58 0.50
C THR A 346 -19.44 17.60 -0.62
N ASP A 347 -19.61 16.52 -1.39
CA ASP A 347 -20.70 16.42 -2.38
C ASP A 347 -22.08 16.60 -1.75
N ARG A 348 -22.30 16.11 -0.53
CA ARG A 348 -23.56 16.25 0.18
C ARG A 348 -23.73 17.65 0.75
N LEU A 349 -22.68 18.17 1.39
CA LEU A 349 -22.66 19.51 1.95
C LEU A 349 -23.03 20.54 0.88
N TYR A 350 -22.37 20.50 -0.28
CA TYR A 350 -22.63 21.42 -1.38
C TYR A 350 -23.99 21.17 -2.05
N LYS A 351 -24.41 19.91 -2.19
CA LYS A 351 -25.75 19.60 -2.71
C LYS A 351 -26.88 20.09 -1.79
N ALA A 352 -26.66 20.05 -0.47
CA ALA A 352 -27.62 20.59 0.51
C ALA A 352 -27.69 22.11 0.46
N ALA A 353 -26.59 22.78 0.08
CA ALA A 353 -26.56 24.22 -0.15
C ALA A 353 -27.08 24.63 -1.56
N ASP A 354 -27.35 23.69 -2.47
CA ASP A 354 -27.62 23.97 -3.90
C ASP A 354 -26.44 24.67 -4.63
N GLU A 355 -25.22 24.43 -4.15
CA GLU A 355 -23.98 24.93 -4.76
C GLU A 355 -23.20 23.84 -5.49
N ARG A 356 -22.34 24.28 -6.40
CA ARG A 356 -21.44 23.39 -7.13
C ARG A 356 -20.21 23.08 -6.28
N ASN A 357 -19.99 21.79 -5.96
CA ASN A 357 -18.77 21.37 -5.27
C ASN A 357 -17.51 21.68 -6.13
N PRO A 358 -16.57 22.51 -5.64
CA PRO A 358 -15.34 22.84 -6.38
C PRO A 358 -14.33 21.68 -6.38
N ILE A 359 -14.48 20.69 -5.49
CA ILE A 359 -13.63 19.49 -5.45
C ILE A 359 -14.09 18.51 -6.54
N ASN A 360 -13.34 18.47 -7.63
CA ASN A 360 -13.43 17.47 -8.67
C ASN A 360 -12.07 16.74 -8.79
N PHE A 361 -11.99 15.71 -9.64
CA PHE A 361 -10.76 14.92 -9.76
C PHE A 361 -9.57 15.76 -10.22
N GLY A 362 -9.77 16.65 -11.20
CA GLY A 362 -8.74 17.54 -11.73
C GLY A 362 -8.27 18.60 -10.73
N SER A 363 -9.21 19.29 -10.07
CA SER A 363 -8.90 20.33 -9.07
C SER A 363 -8.22 19.73 -7.85
N TRP A 364 -8.66 18.55 -7.39
CA TRP A 364 -7.97 17.83 -6.32
C TRP A 364 -6.54 17.46 -6.70
N MET A 365 -6.32 16.87 -7.88
CA MET A 365 -4.95 16.54 -8.34
C MET A 365 -4.08 17.79 -8.46
N GLY A 366 -4.62 18.89 -8.98
CA GLY A 366 -3.92 20.17 -9.10
C GLY A 366 -3.45 20.72 -7.75
N PHE A 367 -4.18 20.42 -6.67
CA PHE A 367 -3.81 20.80 -5.30
C PHE A 367 -2.90 19.76 -4.60
N ALA A 368 -3.30 18.49 -4.64
CA ALA A 368 -2.73 17.43 -3.81
C ALA A 368 -1.43 16.83 -4.40
N ILE A 369 -1.22 16.85 -5.72
CA ILE A 369 0.07 16.41 -6.31
C ILE A 369 1.20 17.36 -5.89
N PRO A 370 1.09 18.70 -6.02
CA PRO A 370 2.12 19.61 -5.52
C PRO A 370 2.37 19.45 -4.02
N LEU A 371 1.31 19.35 -3.21
CA LEU A 371 1.44 19.12 -1.76
C LEU A 371 2.20 17.83 -1.47
N SER A 372 1.76 16.70 -2.02
CA SER A 372 2.37 15.40 -1.77
C SER A 372 3.82 15.33 -2.26
N LEU A 373 4.17 16.03 -3.35
CA LEU A 373 5.55 16.14 -3.81
C LEU A 373 6.43 16.92 -2.82
N ILE A 374 5.93 18.03 -2.28
CA ILE A 374 6.63 18.79 -1.22
C ILE A 374 6.82 17.91 0.02
N LEU A 375 5.78 17.20 0.45
CA LEU A 375 5.85 16.27 1.59
C LEU A 375 6.83 15.12 1.32
N LEU A 376 6.89 14.60 0.09
CA LEU A 376 7.82 13.54 -0.31
C LEU A 376 9.28 14.03 -0.20
N LEU A 377 9.54 15.25 -0.68
CA LEU A 377 10.87 15.87 -0.59
C LEU A 377 11.26 16.16 0.87
N LEU A 378 10.33 16.69 1.68
CA LEU A 378 10.55 16.90 3.12
C LEU A 378 10.86 15.58 3.83
N CYS A 379 10.10 14.52 3.52
CA CYS A 379 10.33 13.18 4.04
C CYS A 379 11.69 12.63 3.62
N TRP A 380 12.07 12.79 2.35
CA TRP A 380 13.37 12.34 1.84
C TRP A 380 14.53 13.05 2.54
N VAL A 381 14.49 14.39 2.63
CA VAL A 381 15.52 15.18 3.33
C VAL A 381 15.59 14.80 4.80
N TRP A 382 14.43 14.62 5.46
CA TRP A 382 14.37 14.22 6.85
C TRP A 382 14.97 12.84 7.10
N LEU A 383 14.62 11.83 6.30
CA LEU A 383 15.18 10.48 6.42
C LEU A 383 16.69 10.45 6.13
N GLN A 384 17.17 11.29 5.20
CA GLN A 384 18.61 11.49 5.00
C GLN A 384 19.27 12.02 6.28
N LEU A 385 18.72 13.07 6.90
CA LEU A 385 19.28 13.66 8.11
C LEU A 385 19.20 12.75 9.34
N ALA A 386 18.17 11.91 9.43
CA ALA A 386 17.92 11.03 10.55
C ALA A 386 18.77 9.75 10.52
N PHE A 387 18.98 9.18 9.34
CA PHE A 387 19.60 7.85 9.20
C PHE A 387 20.94 7.83 8.45
N PHE A 388 21.31 8.91 7.75
CA PHE A 388 22.61 9.05 7.10
C PHE A 388 23.50 10.03 7.87
N ASP A 389 24.82 9.78 7.87
CA ASP A 389 25.79 10.56 8.64
C ASP A 389 25.73 12.06 8.31
N ARG A 390 25.54 12.91 9.34
CA ARG A 390 25.43 14.37 9.23
C ARG A 390 26.64 15.02 8.54
N GLY A 391 27.81 14.41 8.65
CA GLY A 391 29.06 14.88 8.01
C GLY A 391 29.12 14.69 6.49
N SER A 392 28.12 14.06 5.88
CA SER A 392 28.12 13.70 4.46
C SER A 392 27.22 14.59 3.58
N LEU A 393 26.46 15.53 4.17
CA LEU A 393 25.79 16.61 3.42
C LEU A 393 26.80 17.66 2.91
N THR A 394 27.92 17.82 3.62
CA THR A 394 29.01 18.75 3.30
C THR A 394 30.24 18.06 2.70
N LYS A 395 30.48 16.77 2.97
CA LYS A 395 31.55 16.01 2.31
C LYS A 395 31.06 15.38 1.01
N ARG A 396 31.41 16.01 -0.11
CA ARG A 396 31.24 15.58 -1.51
C ARG A 396 32.06 14.33 -1.88
N GLY A 397 32.16 13.32 -1.01
CA GLY A 397 33.10 12.22 -1.25
C GLY A 397 33.18 11.13 -0.19
N VAL A 398 32.08 10.41 0.05
CA VAL A 398 32.24 8.96 0.25
C VAL A 398 32.23 8.39 -1.16
N ARG A 399 33.42 8.17 -1.72
CA ARG A 399 33.61 7.61 -3.05
C ARG A 399 33.13 6.16 -3.00
N HIS A 400 31.85 5.95 -3.31
CA HIS A 400 31.27 4.61 -3.32
C HIS A 400 31.96 3.78 -4.42
N ASP A 401 32.33 2.54 -4.09
CA ASP A 401 32.98 1.66 -5.05
C ASP A 401 32.07 1.50 -6.29
N PRO A 402 32.52 1.89 -7.52
CA PRO A 402 31.76 1.72 -8.75
C PRO A 402 31.36 0.25 -9.01
N THR A 403 32.00 -0.72 -8.36
CA THR A 403 31.60 -2.14 -8.45
C THR A 403 30.24 -2.41 -7.79
N THR A 404 29.95 -1.81 -6.64
CA THR A 404 28.68 -2.00 -5.90
C THR A 404 27.52 -1.41 -6.68
N SER A 405 27.71 -0.20 -7.20
CA SER A 405 26.79 0.49 -8.09
C SER A 405 26.40 -0.35 -9.32
N LYS A 406 27.38 -1.04 -9.91
CA LYS A 406 27.14 -1.97 -11.03
C LYS A 406 26.35 -3.20 -10.61
N ARG A 407 26.59 -3.76 -9.42
CA ARG A 407 25.84 -4.92 -8.89
C ARG A 407 24.36 -4.59 -8.64
N ILE A 408 24.07 -3.49 -7.95
CA ILE A 408 22.70 -3.00 -7.70
C ILE A 408 21.95 -2.83 -9.02
N ARG A 409 22.58 -2.18 -9.99
CA ARG A 409 21.97 -1.98 -11.31
C ARG A 409 21.75 -3.29 -12.07
N ARG A 410 22.65 -4.27 -11.96
CA ARG A 410 22.47 -5.60 -12.56
C ARG A 410 21.29 -6.34 -11.96
N LEU A 411 21.11 -6.32 -10.63
CA LEU A 411 19.99 -6.99 -9.98
C LEU A 411 18.65 -6.40 -10.39
N ILE A 412 18.54 -5.07 -10.40
CA ILE A 412 17.32 -4.37 -10.85
C ILE A 412 17.06 -4.71 -12.33
N GLN A 413 18.12 -4.77 -13.15
CA GLN A 413 18.01 -5.18 -14.55
C GLN A 413 17.59 -6.64 -14.71
N GLU A 414 18.10 -7.54 -13.89
CA GLU A 414 17.74 -8.97 -13.88
C GLU A 414 16.27 -9.14 -13.49
N GLU A 415 15.81 -8.49 -12.43
CA GLU A 415 14.39 -8.46 -12.05
C GLU A 415 13.51 -7.86 -13.15
N TYR A 416 13.99 -6.80 -13.83
CA TYR A 416 13.27 -6.22 -14.96
C TYR A 416 13.20 -7.17 -16.16
N ASN A 417 14.29 -7.90 -16.43
CA ASN A 417 14.36 -8.85 -17.53
C ASN A 417 13.47 -10.08 -17.28
N LYS A 418 13.29 -10.50 -16.02
CA LYS A 418 12.35 -11.59 -15.64
C LYS A 418 10.90 -11.30 -16.04
N LEU A 419 10.50 -10.04 -16.15
CA LEU A 419 9.14 -9.65 -16.58
C LEU A 419 8.88 -9.86 -18.08
N GLY A 420 9.91 -10.13 -18.89
CA GLY A 420 9.78 -10.30 -20.33
C GLY A 420 9.33 -9.05 -21.10
N PRO A 421 9.10 -9.18 -22.42
CA PRO A 421 8.63 -8.08 -23.27
C PRO A 421 7.20 -7.65 -22.93
N LEU A 422 6.80 -6.46 -23.38
CA LEU A 422 5.44 -5.95 -23.19
C LEU A 422 4.43 -6.80 -23.96
N VAL A 423 3.49 -7.41 -23.24
CA VAL A 423 2.39 -8.19 -23.80
C VAL A 423 1.24 -7.24 -24.21
N PHE A 424 0.46 -7.62 -25.22
CA PHE A 424 -0.69 -6.83 -25.69
C PHE A 424 -1.65 -6.44 -24.56
N GLY A 425 -1.99 -7.37 -23.66
CA GLY A 425 -2.84 -7.09 -22.51
C GLY A 425 -2.28 -6.00 -21.59
N GLN A 426 -0.96 -5.98 -21.35
CA GLN A 426 -0.31 -4.92 -20.55
C GLN A 426 -0.47 -3.54 -21.21
N ILE A 427 -0.31 -3.48 -22.53
CA ILE A 427 -0.48 -2.23 -23.30
C ILE A 427 -1.94 -1.77 -23.24
N LEU A 428 -2.90 -2.69 -23.42
CA LEU A 428 -4.32 -2.36 -23.41
C LEU A 428 -4.80 -1.83 -22.05
N VAL A 429 -4.39 -2.46 -20.94
CA VAL A 429 -4.67 -1.94 -19.59
C VAL A 429 -4.04 -0.56 -19.39
N LEU A 430 -2.80 -0.36 -19.83
CA LEU A 430 -2.12 0.94 -19.71
C LEU A 430 -2.84 2.03 -20.52
N VAL A 431 -3.27 1.73 -21.74
CA VAL A 431 -4.05 2.66 -22.58
C VAL A 431 -5.37 3.00 -21.88
N MET A 432 -6.09 2.02 -21.37
CA MET A 432 -7.37 2.23 -20.69
C MET A 432 -7.22 3.02 -19.39
N PHE A 433 -6.14 2.80 -18.66
CA PHE A 433 -5.79 3.60 -17.49
C PHE A 433 -5.50 5.06 -17.86
N VAL A 434 -4.70 5.31 -18.90
CA VAL A 434 -4.42 6.67 -19.38
C VAL A 434 -5.70 7.36 -19.87
N VAL A 435 -6.55 6.64 -20.60
CA VAL A 435 -7.86 7.14 -21.04
C VAL A 435 -8.73 7.51 -19.84
N LEU A 436 -8.78 6.68 -18.79
CA LEU A 436 -9.51 6.98 -17.57
C LEU A 436 -9.02 8.28 -16.91
N VAL A 437 -7.70 8.44 -16.74
CA VAL A 437 -7.11 9.64 -16.14
C VAL A 437 -7.43 10.88 -16.96
N ILE A 438 -7.32 10.79 -18.30
CA ILE A 438 -7.68 11.89 -19.20
C ILE A 438 -9.17 12.22 -19.07
N LEU A 439 -10.06 11.22 -19.03
CA LEU A 439 -11.50 11.44 -18.87
C LEU A 439 -11.81 12.14 -17.55
N TRP A 440 -11.17 11.75 -16.45
CA TRP A 440 -11.37 12.42 -15.16
C TRP A 440 -10.88 13.86 -15.13
N ILE A 441 -9.68 14.15 -15.68
CA ILE A 441 -9.12 15.51 -15.72
C ILE A 441 -9.93 16.41 -16.67
N THR A 442 -10.29 15.90 -17.84
CA THR A 442 -10.98 16.69 -18.89
C THR A 442 -12.49 16.84 -18.66
N ARG A 443 -13.04 16.18 -17.64
CA ARG A 443 -14.47 16.25 -17.32
C ARG A 443 -14.91 17.69 -17.04
N ASP A 444 -14.09 18.39 -16.27
CA ASP A 444 -14.40 19.72 -15.74
C ASP A 444 -13.10 20.49 -15.47
N ILE A 445 -12.60 21.16 -16.51
CA ILE A 445 -11.36 21.94 -16.47
C ILE A 445 -11.75 23.36 -16.03
N GLY A 446 -11.46 23.74 -14.78
CA GLY A 446 -11.86 25.03 -14.23
C GLY A 446 -11.64 26.21 -15.19
N GLY A 447 -12.73 26.87 -15.61
CA GLY A 447 -12.73 27.99 -16.55
C GLY A 447 -13.02 27.63 -18.03
N VAL A 448 -12.84 26.39 -18.46
CA VAL A 448 -13.12 25.92 -19.84
C VAL A 448 -14.16 24.80 -19.80
N ALA A 449 -15.15 24.83 -20.70
CA ALA A 449 -16.19 23.80 -20.72
C ALA A 449 -15.58 22.41 -21.01
N GLY A 450 -15.51 21.56 -19.98
CA GLY A 450 -15.11 20.15 -20.13
C GLY A 450 -16.18 19.31 -20.84
N TRP A 451 -15.86 18.05 -21.16
CA TRP A 451 -16.81 17.17 -21.84
C TRP A 451 -18.07 16.90 -21.00
N GLY A 452 -18.00 17.05 -19.67
CA GLY A 452 -19.14 16.92 -18.77
C GLY A 452 -20.29 17.89 -19.07
N ARG A 453 -20.03 19.06 -19.67
CA ARG A 453 -21.09 20.01 -20.06
C ARG A 453 -22.02 19.47 -21.14
N HIS A 454 -21.51 18.59 -22.00
CA HIS A 454 -22.30 17.97 -23.08
C HIS A 454 -23.28 16.92 -22.55
N PHE A 455 -23.08 16.45 -21.32
CA PHE A 455 -23.92 15.44 -20.69
C PHE A 455 -24.46 15.93 -19.34
N LYS A 456 -25.68 16.44 -19.32
CA LYS A 456 -26.31 17.04 -18.12
C LYS A 456 -26.38 16.11 -16.89
N SER A 457 -26.35 14.78 -17.08
CA SER A 457 -26.55 13.79 -16.02
C SER A 457 -25.34 12.87 -15.77
N VAL A 458 -24.15 13.20 -16.28
CA VAL A 458 -22.97 12.34 -16.11
C VAL A 458 -22.13 12.76 -14.91
N SER A 459 -21.92 11.82 -14.01
CA SER A 459 -21.20 12.00 -12.76
C SER A 459 -19.71 11.60 -12.86
N ASN A 460 -18.95 11.75 -11.77
CA ASN A 460 -17.51 11.44 -11.74
C ASN A 460 -17.22 9.93 -11.80
N SER A 461 -18.18 9.10 -11.36
CA SER A 461 -18.01 7.65 -11.30
C SER A 461 -18.09 6.95 -12.65
N LEU A 462 -18.80 7.54 -13.62
CA LEU A 462 -19.12 6.88 -14.89
C LEU A 462 -17.87 6.43 -15.66
N PRO A 463 -16.82 7.26 -15.88
CA PRO A 463 -15.62 6.81 -16.59
C PRO A 463 -14.96 5.60 -15.92
N GLY A 464 -14.88 5.59 -14.59
CA GLY A 464 -14.26 4.50 -13.84
C GLY A 464 -15.02 3.18 -13.98
N ILE A 465 -16.35 3.23 -13.84
CA ILE A 465 -17.21 2.04 -14.01
C ILE A 465 -17.16 1.55 -15.46
N LEU A 466 -17.26 2.46 -16.44
CA LEU A 466 -17.23 2.11 -17.85
C LEU A 466 -15.93 1.39 -18.21
N VAL A 467 -14.78 1.95 -17.82
CA VAL A 467 -13.48 1.32 -18.05
C VAL A 467 -13.39 -0.02 -17.31
N GLY A 468 -13.89 -0.09 -16.07
CA GLY A 468 -13.96 -1.34 -15.31
C GLY A 468 -14.76 -2.44 -16.03
N ILE A 469 -15.92 -2.11 -16.60
CA ILE A 469 -16.73 -3.06 -17.40
C ILE A 469 -15.98 -3.46 -18.68
N LEU A 470 -15.34 -2.52 -19.36
CA LEU A 470 -14.55 -2.79 -20.56
C LEU A 470 -13.39 -3.76 -20.29
N MET A 471 -12.78 -3.74 -19.11
CA MET A 471 -11.76 -4.74 -18.73
C MET A 471 -12.28 -6.19 -18.75
N PHE A 472 -13.58 -6.41 -18.52
CA PHE A 472 -14.17 -7.75 -18.60
C PHE A 472 -14.63 -8.13 -20.01
N ALA A 473 -14.84 -7.13 -20.88
CA ALA A 473 -15.29 -7.33 -22.25
C ALA A 473 -14.13 -7.47 -23.26
N LEU A 474 -13.00 -6.78 -23.02
CA LEU A 474 -11.90 -6.72 -23.96
C LEU A 474 -11.03 -7.99 -23.93
N PRO A 475 -10.53 -8.45 -25.09
CA PRO A 475 -9.71 -9.66 -25.20
C PRO A 475 -8.27 -9.42 -24.72
N SER A 476 -7.68 -10.41 -24.04
CA SER A 476 -6.30 -10.34 -23.56
C SER A 476 -5.23 -10.62 -24.64
N SER A 477 -5.63 -11.20 -25.78
CA SER A 477 -4.75 -11.59 -26.89
C SER A 477 -5.34 -11.22 -28.26
N MET A 478 -4.51 -10.75 -29.20
CA MET A 478 -4.92 -10.36 -30.56
C MET A 478 -5.24 -11.53 -31.52
N SER A 479 -5.26 -12.77 -31.06
CA SER A 479 -5.51 -13.95 -31.91
C SER A 479 -6.85 -13.87 -32.68
N CYS A 480 -7.86 -13.22 -32.10
CA CYS A 480 -9.15 -13.00 -32.76
C CYS A 480 -9.08 -12.00 -33.93
N VAL A 481 -8.25 -10.95 -33.85
CA VAL A 481 -8.13 -9.92 -34.90
C VAL A 481 -7.27 -10.42 -36.07
N ARG A 482 -6.20 -11.18 -35.76
CA ARG A 482 -5.34 -11.80 -36.78
C ARG A 482 -6.07 -12.89 -37.58
N SER A 483 -7.00 -13.61 -36.95
CA SER A 483 -7.84 -14.61 -37.64
C SER A 483 -8.86 -13.99 -38.60
N CYS A 484 -9.26 -12.72 -38.39
CA CYS A 484 -10.18 -12.01 -39.30
C CYS A 484 -9.45 -11.26 -40.43
N SER A 485 -8.13 -11.06 -40.34
CA SER A 485 -7.35 -10.28 -41.30
C SER A 485 -6.55 -11.12 -42.32
N GLY A 486 -6.70 -12.46 -42.32
CA GLY A 486 -6.10 -13.33 -43.34
C GLY A 486 -4.57 -13.41 -43.37
N GLU A 487 -3.87 -12.78 -42.44
CA GLU A 487 -2.40 -12.68 -42.46
C GLU A 487 -1.76 -13.78 -41.59
N SER A 488 -1.54 -14.96 -42.19
CA SER A 488 -0.73 -16.03 -41.63
C SER A 488 0.76 -15.77 -41.89
N GLN A 489 1.49 -15.24 -40.92
CA GLN A 489 2.96 -15.25 -40.95
C GLN A 489 3.53 -16.43 -40.15
N PRO A 490 4.63 -17.05 -40.63
CA PRO A 490 5.27 -18.16 -39.95
C PRO A 490 6.06 -17.67 -38.73
N GLU A 491 5.98 -18.44 -37.65
CA GLU A 491 6.76 -18.28 -36.42
C GLU A 491 8.26 -18.15 -36.70
N LYS A 492 8.89 -17.14 -36.08
CA LYS A 492 10.30 -17.23 -35.69
C LYS A 492 10.47 -16.85 -34.22
N LEU A 493 10.73 -17.91 -33.45
CA LEU A 493 11.80 -18.05 -32.47
C LEU A 493 11.70 -17.25 -31.16
N GLY A 494 11.36 -17.97 -30.09
CA GLY A 494 12.03 -17.80 -28.80
C GLY A 494 11.27 -17.01 -27.73
N ALA A 495 10.09 -17.48 -27.32
CA ALA A 495 9.58 -17.20 -25.98
C ALA A 495 8.67 -18.34 -25.54
N SER A 496 9.13 -19.12 -24.55
CA SER A 496 8.37 -20.15 -23.85
C SER A 496 7.15 -19.50 -23.18
N THR A 497 6.06 -19.40 -23.93
CA THR A 497 4.72 -19.08 -23.44
C THR A 497 3.90 -20.34 -23.66
N ASP A 498 3.27 -20.83 -22.60
CA ASP A 498 2.57 -22.11 -22.53
C ASP A 498 1.80 -22.45 -23.81
N GLN A 499 2.30 -23.48 -24.50
CA GLN A 499 1.83 -23.99 -25.77
C GLN A 499 0.52 -24.81 -25.64
N LYS A 500 -0.40 -24.34 -24.79
CA LYS A 500 -1.78 -24.86 -24.64
C LYS A 500 -2.86 -23.88 -25.10
N ASP A 501 -2.52 -22.61 -25.34
CA ASP A 501 -3.50 -21.58 -25.70
C ASP A 501 -3.78 -21.45 -27.22
N ASN A 502 -3.09 -22.23 -28.06
CA ASN A 502 -3.23 -22.22 -29.53
C ASN A 502 -4.05 -23.40 -30.09
N ALA A 503 -4.92 -24.01 -29.29
CA ALA A 503 -5.86 -25.02 -29.81
C ALA A 503 -6.99 -24.34 -30.62
N PRO A 504 -7.38 -24.87 -31.79
CA PRO A 504 -8.53 -24.39 -32.53
C PRO A 504 -9.79 -24.57 -31.66
N GLY A 505 -10.36 -23.46 -31.16
CA GLY A 505 -11.48 -23.44 -30.22
C GLY A 505 -11.17 -22.90 -28.82
N ALA A 506 -9.94 -22.43 -28.55
CA ALA A 506 -9.61 -21.77 -27.29
C ALA A 506 -10.48 -20.52 -27.06
N ARG A 507 -11.28 -20.50 -25.98
CA ARG A 507 -12.08 -19.33 -25.60
C ARG A 507 -11.18 -18.13 -25.37
N VAL A 508 -11.49 -17.02 -26.01
CA VAL A 508 -10.76 -15.76 -25.82
C VAL A 508 -10.86 -15.36 -24.35
N LYS A 509 -9.71 -15.30 -23.66
CA LYS A 509 -9.66 -14.90 -22.26
C LYS A 509 -9.88 -13.38 -22.18
N PRO A 510 -10.79 -12.90 -21.32
CA PRO A 510 -10.96 -11.48 -21.08
C PRO A 510 -9.72 -10.91 -20.38
N LEU A 511 -9.56 -9.59 -20.44
CA LEU A 511 -8.44 -8.87 -19.83
C LEU A 511 -8.43 -8.98 -18.30
N MET A 512 -9.60 -9.20 -17.68
CA MET A 512 -9.76 -9.41 -16.25
C MET A 512 -10.72 -10.58 -15.94
N ASN A 513 -10.43 -11.35 -14.88
CA ASN A 513 -11.27 -12.42 -14.36
C ASN A 513 -12.01 -11.97 -13.09
N TRP A 514 -13.33 -12.24 -13.00
CA TRP A 514 -14.15 -11.92 -11.83
C TRP A 514 -13.66 -12.60 -10.56
N GLU A 515 -13.15 -13.84 -10.64
CA GLU A 515 -12.66 -14.54 -9.44
C GLU A 515 -11.45 -13.84 -8.84
N TYR A 516 -10.50 -13.42 -9.68
CA TYR A 516 -9.33 -12.66 -9.23
C TYR A 516 -9.76 -11.30 -8.66
N MET A 517 -10.65 -10.61 -9.38
CA MET A 517 -11.21 -9.33 -8.94
C MET A 517 -11.85 -9.45 -7.56
N ASN A 518 -12.79 -10.37 -7.39
CA ASN A 518 -13.53 -10.55 -6.14
C ASN A 518 -12.61 -10.86 -4.94
N ARG A 519 -11.53 -11.62 -5.16
CA ARG A 519 -10.53 -11.92 -4.12
C ARG A 519 -9.68 -10.70 -3.73
N LYS A 520 -9.37 -9.82 -4.68
CA LYS A 520 -8.50 -8.65 -4.48
C LYS A 520 -9.25 -7.38 -4.12
N MET A 521 -10.56 -7.32 -4.36
CA MET A 521 -11.38 -6.15 -4.05
C MET A 521 -11.49 -5.93 -2.54
N PRO A 522 -11.14 -4.74 -2.02
CA PRO A 522 -11.26 -4.41 -0.61
C PRO A 522 -12.70 -3.96 -0.28
N TRP A 523 -13.64 -4.91 -0.27
CA TRP A 523 -15.07 -4.67 0.00
C TRP A 523 -15.35 -3.87 1.28
N GLN A 524 -14.48 -4.03 2.29
CA GLN A 524 -14.58 -3.31 3.55
C GLN A 524 -14.53 -1.79 3.35
N LEU A 525 -13.76 -1.28 2.37
CA LEU A 525 -13.64 0.15 2.11
C LEU A 525 -14.93 0.72 1.48
N VAL A 526 -15.56 -0.05 0.59
CA VAL A 526 -16.83 0.32 -0.05
C VAL A 526 -17.94 0.44 1.00
N LEU A 527 -18.01 -0.53 1.93
CA LEU A 527 -18.97 -0.49 3.03
C LEU A 527 -18.69 0.64 4.01
N LEU A 528 -17.41 0.90 4.30
CA LEU A 528 -16.99 1.93 5.24
C LEU A 528 -17.40 3.34 4.80
N LEU A 529 -17.24 3.66 3.51
CA LEU A 529 -17.75 4.92 2.97
C LEU A 529 -19.25 5.07 3.17
N GLY A 530 -20.01 4.01 2.86
CA GLY A 530 -21.46 4.01 3.11
C GLY A 530 -21.82 4.22 4.58
N GLY A 531 -21.05 3.64 5.51
CA GLY A 531 -21.22 3.86 6.96
C GLY A 531 -20.93 5.29 7.41
N GLY A 532 -19.84 5.90 6.95
CA GLY A 532 -19.51 7.30 7.25
C GLY A 532 -20.56 8.26 6.71
N PHE A 533 -21.06 8.00 5.51
CA PHE A 533 -22.17 8.73 4.92
C PHE A 533 -23.48 8.51 5.67
N ALA A 534 -23.73 7.30 6.17
CA ALA A 534 -24.90 7.03 6.98
C ALA A 534 -24.87 7.87 8.27
N ILE A 535 -23.71 7.96 8.93
CA ILE A 535 -23.50 8.83 10.10
C ILE A 535 -23.84 10.29 9.78
N SER A 536 -23.30 10.83 8.69
CA SER A 536 -23.57 12.21 8.25
C SER A 536 -25.07 12.45 8.00
N GLU A 537 -25.78 11.50 7.38
CA GLU A 537 -27.23 11.59 7.21
C GLU A 537 -27.97 11.57 8.55
N GLY A 538 -27.55 10.70 9.48
CA GLY A 538 -28.09 10.65 10.83
C GLY A 538 -27.90 11.96 11.60
N PHE A 539 -26.74 12.60 11.45
CA PHE A 539 -26.40 13.88 12.08
C PHE A 539 -27.37 14.99 11.66
N VAL A 540 -27.62 15.11 10.35
CA VAL A 540 -28.53 16.12 9.79
C VAL A 540 -29.98 15.82 10.17
N LYS A 541 -30.43 14.56 10.06
CA LYS A 541 -31.83 14.18 10.33
C LYS A 541 -32.20 14.26 11.80
N SER A 542 -31.24 14.02 12.71
CA SER A 542 -31.48 14.05 14.16
C SER A 542 -31.36 15.42 14.78
N GLY A 543 -30.74 16.39 14.10
CA GLY A 543 -30.37 17.69 14.69
C GLY A 543 -29.09 17.63 15.54
N LEU A 544 -28.44 16.46 15.65
CA LEU A 544 -27.18 16.30 16.40
C LEU A 544 -26.07 17.21 15.87
N SER A 545 -26.05 17.46 14.57
CA SER A 545 -25.05 18.32 13.94
C SER A 545 -25.14 19.77 14.45
N VAL A 546 -26.36 20.27 14.60
CA VAL A 546 -26.68 21.59 15.17
C VAL A 546 -26.21 21.67 16.62
N TRP A 547 -26.57 20.67 17.43
CA TRP A 547 -26.19 20.62 18.84
C TRP A 547 -24.67 20.61 19.04
N ILE A 548 -23.94 19.81 18.26
CA ILE A 548 -22.47 19.76 18.29
C ILE A 548 -21.91 21.14 17.92
N GLY A 549 -22.45 21.75 16.86
CA GLY A 549 -22.04 23.07 16.44
C GLY A 549 -22.25 24.14 17.53
N ASP A 550 -23.32 24.09 18.30
CA ASP A 550 -23.58 25.05 19.40
C ASP A 550 -22.48 24.98 20.47
N GLN A 551 -22.04 23.77 20.81
CA GLN A 551 -20.93 23.59 21.76
C GLN A 551 -19.61 24.14 21.21
N LEU A 552 -19.45 24.16 19.89
CA LEU A 552 -18.25 24.65 19.22
C LEU A 552 -18.23 26.17 19.02
N TYR A 553 -19.31 26.89 19.37
CA TYR A 553 -19.37 28.35 19.26
C TYR A 553 -18.25 29.08 20.03
N PHE A 554 -17.73 28.46 21.09
CA PHE A 554 -16.57 28.96 21.84
C PHE A 554 -15.34 29.25 20.96
N PHE A 555 -15.14 28.48 19.89
CA PHE A 555 -14.01 28.68 18.96
C PHE A 555 -14.13 29.92 18.08
N ARG A 556 -15.31 30.58 18.02
CA ARG A 556 -15.49 31.81 17.25
C ARG A 556 -14.58 32.95 17.73
N ALA A 557 -14.23 32.97 19.01
CA ALA A 557 -13.32 33.96 19.58
C ALA A 557 -11.84 33.67 19.31
N TRP A 558 -11.51 32.49 18.78
CA TRP A 558 -10.14 32.05 18.56
C TRP A 558 -9.66 32.40 17.15
N ASN A 559 -8.34 32.49 16.99
CA ASN A 559 -7.75 32.63 15.67
C ASN A 559 -7.98 31.34 14.85
N GLU A 560 -8.63 31.47 13.69
CA GLU A 560 -8.93 30.39 12.76
C GLU A 560 -7.72 29.49 12.45
N TRP A 561 -6.53 30.08 12.30
CA TRP A 561 -5.28 29.34 12.06
C TRP A 561 -4.90 28.40 13.20
N LEU A 562 -5.07 28.88 14.43
CA LEU A 562 -4.76 28.11 15.61
C LEU A 562 -5.74 26.95 15.77
N VAL A 563 -7.03 27.21 15.58
CA VAL A 563 -8.07 26.18 15.64
C VAL A 563 -7.79 25.10 14.61
N LEU A 564 -7.50 25.49 13.37
CA LEU A 564 -7.19 24.57 12.29
C LEU A 564 -5.94 23.70 12.60
N LEU A 565 -4.85 24.31 13.06
CA LEU A 565 -3.64 23.58 13.44
C LEU A 565 -3.89 22.58 14.57
N VAL A 566 -4.65 22.98 15.60
CA VAL A 566 -4.99 22.12 16.74
C VAL A 566 -5.78 20.90 16.26
N PHE A 567 -6.82 21.07 15.44
CA PHE A 567 -7.59 19.94 14.91
C PHE A 567 -6.74 19.03 14.01
N CYS A 568 -5.85 19.58 13.19
CA CYS A 568 -4.95 18.77 12.37
C CYS A 568 -3.97 17.95 13.22
N PHE A 569 -3.41 18.50 14.30
CA PHE A 569 -2.54 17.76 15.21
C PHE A 569 -3.28 16.69 16.02
N ILE A 570 -4.50 17.00 16.49
CA ILE A 570 -5.38 16.01 17.14
C ILE A 570 -5.64 14.85 16.17
N THR A 571 -5.94 15.16 14.91
CA THR A 571 -6.21 14.17 13.88
C THR A 571 -4.97 13.32 13.56
N ALA A 572 -3.82 13.96 13.36
CA ALA A 572 -2.54 13.28 13.12
C ALA A 572 -2.12 12.38 14.30
N SER A 573 -2.47 12.78 15.53
CA SER A 573 -2.20 11.96 16.72
C SER A 573 -3.19 10.80 16.84
N ALA A 574 -4.47 11.05 16.55
CA ALA A 574 -5.51 10.02 16.61
C ALA A 574 -5.26 8.91 15.59
N THR A 575 -4.73 9.24 14.40
CA THR A 575 -4.45 8.27 13.33
C THR A 575 -3.31 7.31 13.65
N GLU A 576 -2.52 7.59 14.69
CA GLU A 576 -1.54 6.63 15.21
C GLU A 576 -2.19 5.48 15.98
N LEU A 577 -3.44 5.66 16.44
CA LEU A 577 -4.14 4.74 17.33
C LEU A 577 -5.32 4.02 16.66
N ALA A 578 -5.85 4.55 15.56
CA ALA A 578 -7.01 4.01 14.88
C ALA A 578 -6.94 4.20 13.36
N SER A 579 -7.78 3.47 12.63
CA SER A 579 -7.83 3.52 11.17
C SER A 579 -8.09 4.92 10.61
N ASN A 580 -7.27 5.34 9.64
CA ASN A 580 -7.39 6.64 8.96
C ASN A 580 -8.83 6.96 8.50
N ASN A 581 -9.51 5.95 7.95
CA ASN A 581 -10.85 6.09 7.40
C ASN A 581 -11.92 6.26 8.49
N ALA A 582 -11.76 5.58 9.63
CA ALA A 582 -12.68 5.69 10.74
C ALA A 582 -12.61 7.08 11.37
N ILE A 583 -11.40 7.58 11.62
CA ILE A 583 -11.19 8.92 12.17
C ILE A 583 -11.76 9.98 11.21
N CYS A 584 -11.49 9.85 9.92
CA CYS A 584 -12.06 10.73 8.90
C CYS A 584 -13.60 10.75 8.96
N SER A 585 -14.23 9.57 9.02
CA SER A 585 -15.70 9.45 9.06
C SER A 585 -16.34 10.10 10.30
N VAL A 586 -15.64 10.12 11.43
CA VAL A 586 -16.12 10.74 12.68
C VAL A 586 -15.84 12.25 12.71
N LEU A 587 -14.67 12.69 12.24
CA LEU A 587 -14.24 14.09 12.36
C LEU A 587 -14.83 15.00 11.29
N LEU A 588 -15.07 14.53 10.06
CA LEU A 588 -15.53 15.41 8.99
C LEU A 588 -16.91 16.03 9.24
N PRO A 589 -17.94 15.30 9.71
CA PRO A 589 -19.22 15.92 10.07
C PRO A 589 -19.08 17.01 11.13
N ILE A 590 -18.11 16.89 12.05
CA ILE A 590 -17.83 17.90 13.08
C ILE A 590 -17.21 19.15 12.44
N MET A 591 -16.31 18.99 11.46
CA MET A 591 -15.69 20.11 10.74
C MET A 591 -16.68 20.84 9.84
N GLU A 592 -17.63 20.12 9.24
CA GLU A 592 -18.73 20.68 8.44
C GLU A 592 -19.60 21.66 9.24
N GLU A 593 -19.85 21.36 10.51
CA GLU A 593 -20.65 22.20 11.41
C GLU A 593 -19.82 23.32 12.07
N LEU A 594 -18.55 23.07 12.37
CA LEU A 594 -17.67 24.06 12.98
C LEU A 594 -17.44 25.27 12.07
N ALA A 595 -17.11 25.03 10.80
CA ALA A 595 -16.58 26.06 9.91
C ALA A 595 -17.58 27.22 9.66
N PRO A 596 -18.87 26.98 9.33
CA PRO A 596 -19.83 28.07 9.19
C PRO A 596 -20.04 28.89 10.47
N ARG A 597 -19.94 28.26 11.65
CA ARG A 597 -20.19 28.91 12.95
C ARG A 597 -19.09 29.86 13.40
N ILE A 598 -17.86 29.60 12.96
CA ILE A 598 -16.75 30.54 13.14
C ILE A 598 -16.67 31.56 11.98
N GLY A 599 -17.55 31.47 10.99
CA GLY A 599 -17.57 32.34 9.81
C GLY A 599 -16.48 32.01 8.79
N ALA A 600 -16.04 30.74 8.72
CA ALA A 600 -15.01 30.27 7.81
C ALA A 600 -15.57 29.36 6.72
N HIS A 601 -14.87 29.28 5.60
CA HIS A 601 -15.26 28.41 4.49
C HIS A 601 -15.12 26.92 4.88
N PRO A 602 -16.14 26.04 4.70
CA PRO A 602 -16.11 24.65 5.16
C PRO A 602 -14.89 23.84 4.70
N LEU A 603 -14.53 23.97 3.41
CA LEU A 603 -13.38 23.26 2.85
C LEU A 603 -12.03 23.61 3.51
N LEU A 604 -11.94 24.77 4.16
CA LEU A 604 -10.74 25.19 4.88
C LEU A 604 -10.41 24.27 6.06
N PHE A 605 -11.41 23.66 6.66
CA PHE A 605 -11.24 22.69 7.75
C PHE A 605 -11.25 21.26 7.21
N ILE A 606 -12.19 20.95 6.32
CA ILE A 606 -12.40 19.60 5.78
C ILE A 606 -11.15 19.08 5.06
N ILE A 607 -10.53 19.87 4.18
CA ILE A 607 -9.36 19.44 3.40
C ILE A 607 -8.16 19.08 4.30
N PRO A 608 -7.61 20.00 5.10
CA PRO A 608 -6.41 19.72 5.89
C PRO A 608 -6.63 18.69 7.00
N VAL A 609 -7.84 18.62 7.60
CA VAL A 609 -8.17 17.55 8.56
C VAL A 609 -8.20 16.19 7.85
N THR A 610 -8.80 16.09 6.66
CA THR A 610 -8.79 14.86 5.85
C THR A 610 -7.36 14.40 5.58
N LEU A 611 -6.51 15.31 5.10
CA LEU A 611 -5.12 14.99 4.77
C LEU A 611 -4.33 14.54 6.00
N SER A 612 -4.58 15.17 7.15
CA SER A 612 -3.95 14.83 8.42
C SER A 612 -4.28 13.42 8.90
N THR A 613 -5.42 12.85 8.51
CA THR A 613 -5.73 11.43 8.81
C THR A 613 -4.78 10.46 8.12
N SER A 614 -4.08 10.88 7.06
CA SER A 614 -3.11 10.05 6.35
C SER A 614 -1.67 10.17 6.90
N PHE A 615 -1.43 11.06 7.86
CA PHE A 615 -0.12 11.29 8.50
C PHE A 615 0.09 10.36 9.69
N ALA A 616 -0.05 9.06 9.45
CA ALA A 616 0.24 7.99 10.40
C ALA A 616 1.67 7.50 10.20
N PHE A 617 2.63 8.13 10.87
CA PHE A 617 4.07 7.89 10.67
C PHE A 617 4.77 7.33 11.91
N MET A 618 4.19 7.41 13.10
CA MET A 618 4.92 7.13 14.35
C MET A 618 4.89 5.65 14.76
N LEU A 619 3.73 5.00 14.69
CA LEU A 619 3.55 3.66 15.24
C LEU A 619 3.46 2.58 14.15
N PRO A 620 4.05 1.38 14.38
CA PRO A 620 3.91 0.24 13.48
C PRO A 620 2.46 -0.20 13.28
N VAL A 621 1.63 -0.04 14.32
CA VAL A 621 0.23 -0.48 14.33
C VAL A 621 -0.69 0.51 13.61
N ALA A 622 -0.25 1.75 13.40
CA ALA A 622 -1.09 2.83 12.88
C ALA A 622 -1.62 2.54 11.47
N THR A 623 -0.74 2.06 10.57
CA THR A 623 -1.14 1.64 9.22
C THR A 623 -0.57 0.28 8.85
N PRO A 624 -1.26 -0.47 7.97
CA PRO A 624 -0.72 -1.71 7.45
C PRO A 624 0.64 -1.56 6.75
N THR A 625 0.88 -0.43 6.10
CA THR A 625 2.18 -0.11 5.48
C THR A 625 3.30 -0.06 6.50
N ASN A 626 3.05 0.56 7.65
CA ASN A 626 3.98 0.65 8.77
C ASN A 626 4.24 -0.74 9.37
N ALA A 627 3.20 -1.57 9.54
CA ALA A 627 3.32 -2.91 10.08
C ALA A 627 4.14 -3.86 9.17
N ILE A 628 3.93 -3.78 7.85
CA ILE A 628 4.70 -4.55 6.87
C ILE A 628 6.17 -4.16 6.98
N VAL A 629 6.49 -2.87 6.85
CA VAL A 629 7.87 -2.38 6.93
C VAL A 629 8.52 -2.72 8.27
N PHE A 630 7.79 -2.65 9.38
CA PHE A 630 8.32 -3.00 10.70
C PHE A 630 8.72 -4.47 10.81
N THR A 631 7.97 -5.35 10.14
CA THR A 631 8.24 -6.81 10.15
C THR A 631 9.49 -7.18 9.37
N TYR A 632 9.74 -6.51 8.23
CA TYR A 632 10.88 -6.81 7.35
C TYR A 632 12.12 -5.95 7.66
N GLY A 633 11.94 -4.66 7.95
CA GLY A 633 12.99 -3.64 7.98
C GLY A 633 13.91 -3.61 9.20
N ARG A 634 13.90 -4.64 10.07
CA ARG A 634 14.74 -4.72 11.29
C ARG A 634 14.67 -3.45 12.16
N LEU A 635 13.48 -2.86 12.29
CA LEU A 635 13.23 -1.58 12.96
C LEU A 635 12.91 -1.76 14.44
N LYS A 636 13.35 -0.83 15.29
CA LYS A 636 12.82 -0.69 16.67
C LYS A 636 11.66 0.30 16.67
N THR A 637 10.68 0.10 17.54
CA THR A 637 9.50 0.99 17.64
C THR A 637 9.90 2.45 17.89
N MET A 638 10.97 2.67 18.66
CA MET A 638 11.48 4.02 18.94
C MET A 638 12.13 4.70 17.73
N ASP A 639 12.72 3.93 16.81
CA ASP A 639 13.30 4.50 15.58
C ASP A 639 12.20 5.07 14.69
N MET A 640 11.10 4.32 14.56
CA MET A 640 9.92 4.74 13.83
C MET A 640 9.20 5.92 14.49
N ALA A 641 8.96 5.84 15.81
CA ALA A 641 8.25 6.88 16.55
C ALA A 641 8.95 8.25 16.48
N LYS A 642 10.29 8.28 16.64
CA LYS A 642 11.07 9.52 16.54
C LYS A 642 11.08 10.09 15.13
N ALA A 643 11.28 9.24 14.13
CA ALA A 643 11.27 9.65 12.73
C ALA A 643 9.89 10.17 12.31
N GLY A 644 8.81 9.48 12.71
CA GLY A 644 7.44 9.84 12.41
C GLY A 644 6.97 11.10 13.11
N LEU A 645 7.36 11.33 14.38
CA LEU A 645 6.95 12.52 15.12
C LEU A 645 7.41 13.80 14.42
N ILE A 646 8.66 13.83 13.97
CA ILE A 646 9.22 14.99 13.27
C ILE A 646 8.57 15.17 11.90
N LEU A 647 8.23 14.06 11.22
CA LEU A 647 7.49 14.13 9.98
C LEU A 647 6.07 14.69 10.20
N ASN A 648 5.34 14.26 11.23
CA ASN A 648 4.03 14.81 11.60
C ASN A 648 4.10 16.32 11.91
N LEU A 649 5.12 16.74 12.68
CA LEU A 649 5.37 18.16 12.99
C LEU A 649 5.67 19.01 11.76
N ALA A 650 6.21 18.42 10.68
CA ALA A 650 6.47 19.11 9.42
C ALA A 650 5.28 19.06 8.45
N SER A 651 4.61 17.90 8.33
CA SER A 651 3.54 17.64 7.37
C SER A 651 2.26 18.41 7.66
N VAL A 652 1.89 18.55 8.95
CA VAL A 652 0.68 19.26 9.36
C VAL A 652 0.75 20.76 9.00
N PRO A 653 1.77 21.53 9.43
CA PRO A 653 1.90 22.93 9.02
C PRO A 653 2.01 23.11 7.51
N CYS A 654 2.75 22.23 6.82
CA CYS A 654 2.89 22.28 5.36
C CYS A 654 1.52 22.16 4.68
N THR A 655 0.67 21.26 5.16
CA THR A 655 -0.69 21.04 4.65
C THR A 655 -1.61 22.22 4.92
N VAL A 656 -1.55 22.82 6.10
CA VAL A 656 -2.31 24.01 6.44
C VAL A 656 -1.90 25.20 5.55
N ILE A 657 -0.60 25.44 5.39
CA ILE A 657 -0.07 26.50 4.53
C ILE A 657 -0.50 26.28 3.07
N MET A 658 -0.37 25.06 2.54
CA MET A 658 -0.78 24.73 1.18
C MET A 658 -2.28 24.91 0.96
N THR A 659 -3.11 24.51 1.93
CA THR A 659 -4.57 24.71 1.86
C THR A 659 -4.92 26.19 1.75
N LYS A 660 -4.25 27.04 2.54
CA LYS A 660 -4.50 28.49 2.57
C LYS A 660 -3.90 29.27 1.40
N THR A 661 -2.93 28.69 0.69
CA THR A 661 -2.27 29.32 -0.45
C THR A 661 -2.82 28.74 -1.76
N LEU A 662 -2.33 27.57 -2.15
CA LEU A 662 -2.74 26.89 -3.37
C LEU A 662 -4.21 26.43 -3.31
N GLY A 663 -4.66 25.94 -2.16
CA GLY A 663 -6.05 25.54 -1.98
C GLY A 663 -7.02 26.73 -2.10
N ALA A 664 -6.66 27.88 -1.54
CA ALA A 664 -7.45 29.11 -1.69
C ALA A 664 -7.53 29.56 -3.15
N ALA A 665 -6.45 29.44 -3.92
CA ALA A 665 -6.44 29.79 -5.34
C ALA A 665 -7.24 28.82 -6.22
N ILE A 666 -7.27 27.52 -5.89
CA ILE A 666 -7.95 26.49 -6.69
C ILE A 666 -9.43 26.36 -6.34
N PHE A 667 -9.78 26.44 -5.05
CA PHE A 667 -11.13 26.20 -4.53
C PHE A 667 -11.86 27.48 -4.12
N ASP A 668 -11.26 28.66 -4.34
CA ASP A 668 -11.83 29.97 -4.01
C ASP A 668 -12.21 30.12 -2.52
N LEU A 669 -11.29 29.74 -1.63
CA LEU A 669 -11.54 29.68 -0.17
C LEU A 669 -11.50 31.05 0.54
N GLY A 670 -11.43 32.15 -0.21
CA GLY A 670 -11.28 33.50 0.32
C GLY A 670 -12.58 34.12 0.82
N GLU A 671 -13.71 33.74 0.20
CA GLU A 671 -15.04 34.22 0.56
C GLU A 671 -15.90 33.03 0.99
N VAL A 672 -16.72 33.21 2.04
CA VAL A 672 -17.66 32.18 2.48
C VAL A 672 -18.96 32.37 1.69
N PRO A 673 -19.44 31.36 0.93
CA PRO A 673 -20.68 31.52 0.19
C PRO A 673 -21.86 31.81 1.12
N GLU A 674 -22.71 32.77 0.73
CA GLU A 674 -23.77 33.29 1.59
C GLU A 674 -24.73 32.21 2.08
N GLN A 675 -24.95 31.16 1.29
CA GLN A 675 -25.85 30.04 1.64
C GLN A 675 -25.33 29.23 2.83
N PHE A 676 -24.01 29.09 3.00
CA PHE A 676 -23.43 28.44 4.17
C PHE A 676 -23.57 29.31 5.42
N LEU A 677 -23.48 30.63 5.27
CA LEU A 677 -23.72 31.58 6.37
C LEU A 677 -25.21 31.60 6.76
N GLN A 678 -26.12 31.63 5.78
CA GLN A 678 -27.57 31.63 6.01
C GLN A 678 -28.06 30.33 6.67
N ASN A 679 -27.53 29.17 6.28
CA ASN A 679 -27.84 27.91 6.95
C ASN A 679 -27.35 27.92 8.41
N ALA A 680 -26.20 28.54 8.69
CA ALA A 680 -25.71 28.72 10.06
C ALA A 680 -26.60 29.67 10.89
N THR A 681 -27.14 30.74 10.30
CA THR A 681 -28.06 31.67 10.99
C THR A 681 -29.48 31.12 11.12
N ALA A 682 -29.99 30.37 10.14
CA ALA A 682 -31.31 29.74 10.19
C ALA A 682 -31.37 28.65 11.27
N LEU A 683 -30.26 27.95 11.52
CA LEU A 683 -30.10 27.00 12.63
C LEU A 683 -30.06 27.66 14.02
N VAL A 684 -29.73 28.95 14.09
CA VAL A 684 -29.74 29.75 15.33
C VAL A 684 -31.10 30.43 15.57
N ALA A 685 -31.94 30.53 14.54
CA ALA A 685 -33.21 31.28 14.56
C ALA A 685 -34.46 30.42 14.80
N THR A 686 -34.34 29.11 15.01
CA THR A 686 -35.46 28.27 15.46
C THR A 686 -35.46 28.18 16.99
N PRO A 687 -36.43 28.79 17.70
CA PRO A 687 -36.52 28.76 19.16
C PRO A 687 -36.88 27.39 19.72
#